data_AF-A0AAV8VH92-F1
#
_entry.id   AF-A0AAV8VH92-F1
#
_cell.length_a   1.000
_cell.length_b   1.000
_cell.length_c   1.000
_cell.angle_alpha   90.00
_cell.angle_beta   90.00
_cell.angle_gamma   90.00
#
_symmetry.space_group_name_H-M   'P 1'
#
loop_
_entity.id
_entity.type
_entity.pdbx_description
1 polymer ?
#
loop_
_entity_poly.entity_id
_entity_poly.type
_entity_poly.pdbx_seq_one_letter_code
_entity_poly.pdbx_strand_id
1 'polypeptide(L)'
;MFVLRRLLFKKQYVNNLRTSVCSLSTNSQEDVNIIRSPHNDIDIPNATITEFLYSRMENYHKYTATVCAETGRSYTFEQLRIKSRNLSKALRKILKLEKGDTVALLLPNLPEFPICVFGPLEAGLIVTTINPLYTAEEISRQLLDSSAKAIITLVSSHETAKSALILSKRKIPIVTIKSREDQNLPQGAISFNELIDNTINIPDIPPGSPDDIAILPYSSGTTGLPKGVLLTHRNIVSNTCQVTCPGLDISIKPTDSYQDIIPAVLPMFHIYGLTVGIFGSAKNGSRQVCLRRFTPELYISVLKNYKITLIYAAPPLVLFLTLHSDVKMEYLEHVRVVTSGAAPLGALDEERFLQKAPKSKMVQGYGLTETSPVVTMCTVKLFDQGKGTGSIGQVVPNTETKFVAIDDPTGKPLGPNQSGELLVKGPQVMRGYHNRPEETKNAFQNGWFRTGDLGHYNEHQVFFLTDRLKELIKVRGFQVAPAELEEIIRDFSAVEDAAVIGVPDDINGELPRAYVVPKKGKPLKEQDLVEYVAKKVAPYKQLKGGIEIVDAIPKNAAGKILRRQLKLKYMKATILSRSARGNNAKPLAAVISNRRNSTRPKITSDLPDVDIPKVPLNEYVFEHASKWGNLTASECAVTGRKYTYNEFRRKSKNFAGSLRKKLKLERGDVIAILLPNIPEYPIVVLGALQAGIISTTMNPIYTPAEISRQLLDSSTKVIVTLNELWPVANATKNLTKRDIPIVTINSQQGQATPVGAINFSELTEEETDFSGDSETSPEDVALLPYSSGTTGLPKGVQLTHSNIVANLCQIEHPLIGCNFRTTAEHQDTTQVVLPLFHIYGLTILCLYQLRLGCKIVTLPKFTPELYIGALRKHKSEVLYLAPPIAIFLANHPSIKDEDFKHVRTIVSGAAALGILDEAKLMKKANRQIPLLQGYGLTETSPAILSTRACQLNNKKMVGSLGQPVPNTEVKIISIDNPTATNLGPNEIGELIVKGPQVMKGYLNRPEENIFIGEWMRTGDMMYYNEDGFLFITDRLKELIKVKGFQVAPAELEEIIRDFPDVVDAAVIGIPHGSHGEVPRAYVVARQGTKINEEKLKEFVNSKVAPYKQIRGGVALVDDIPKNAAGKTLRRELKQLYEKEKRV
;
A
#
# COMPACT_ATOMS: atom_id res chain seq x y z
N MET A 1 44.16 -49.96 -53.29
CA MET A 1 44.33 -49.84 -54.75
C MET A 1 42.98 -49.71 -55.40
N PHE A 2 42.83 -48.68 -56.25
CA PHE A 2 42.21 -48.78 -57.57
C PHE A 2 40.82 -49.45 -57.65
N VAL A 3 39.75 -48.87 -58.17
CA VAL A 3 39.54 -47.73 -59.03
C VAL A 3 38.03 -47.51 -58.91
N LEU A 4 37.63 -46.37 -58.37
CA LEU A 4 36.58 -45.55 -58.97
C LEU A 4 37.04 -44.10 -58.85
N ARG A 5 38.25 -43.94 -59.38
CA ARG A 5 38.83 -42.69 -59.83
C ARG A 5 38.34 -42.51 -61.27
N ARG A 6 37.92 -41.28 -61.57
CA ARG A 6 38.08 -40.63 -62.87
C ARG A 6 37.04 -40.98 -63.95
N LEU A 7 35.98 -40.19 -63.95
CA LEU A 7 35.89 -39.02 -64.85
C LEU A 7 35.98 -37.77 -63.94
N LEU A 8 37.09 -37.03 -63.74
CA LEU A 8 37.88 -36.21 -64.68
C LEU A 8 36.97 -35.37 -65.59
N PHE A 9 37.04 -34.03 -65.68
CA PHE A 9 38.20 -33.14 -65.63
C PHE A 9 37.76 -31.66 -65.44
N LYS A 10 38.29 -30.99 -64.40
CA LYS A 10 38.85 -29.60 -64.35
C LYS A 10 38.84 -29.11 -62.90
N LYS A 11 39.96 -29.34 -62.18
CA LYS A 11 41.04 -28.37 -61.87
C LYS A 11 40.69 -27.57 -60.61
N GLN A 12 41.24 -27.84 -59.41
CA GLN A 12 42.65 -27.82 -58.98
C GLN A 12 43.28 -26.42 -59.20
N TYR A 13 43.29 -25.55 -58.17
CA TYR A 13 44.52 -25.20 -57.41
C TYR A 13 44.29 -24.08 -56.36
N VAL A 14 44.87 -24.31 -55.17
CA VAL A 14 45.28 -23.38 -54.08
C VAL A 14 44.25 -22.95 -53.00
N ASN A 15 44.27 -23.74 -51.93
CA ASN A 15 44.16 -23.29 -50.54
C ASN A 15 45.32 -22.35 -50.16
N ASN A 16 45.04 -21.43 -49.22
CA ASN A 16 45.94 -20.62 -48.37
C ASN A 16 46.31 -19.23 -48.88
N LEU A 17 45.52 -18.24 -48.45
CA LEU A 17 45.93 -16.90 -47.98
C LEU A 17 44.66 -16.16 -47.53
N ARG A 18 44.12 -16.53 -46.35
CA ARG A 18 42.93 -15.87 -45.76
C ARG A 18 43.37 -14.78 -44.79
N THR A 19 43.78 -13.64 -45.33
CA THR A 19 43.87 -12.33 -44.65
C THR A 19 43.92 -11.22 -45.69
N SER A 20 42.99 -10.26 -45.58
CA SER A 20 43.08 -8.87 -46.11
C SER A 20 42.91 -8.73 -47.66
N VAL A 21 42.17 -7.80 -48.29
CA VAL A 21 41.48 -6.53 -47.98
C VAL A 21 40.46 -6.26 -49.11
N CYS A 22 39.28 -5.70 -48.77
CA CYS A 22 38.31 -4.91 -49.58
C CYS A 22 37.80 -5.47 -50.93
N SER A 23 36.61 -5.18 -51.43
CA SER A 23 35.43 -4.40 -51.05
C SER A 23 34.46 -4.61 -52.23
N LEU A 24 33.21 -4.95 -51.97
CA LEU A 24 32.02 -4.32 -52.56
C LEU A 24 30.79 -5.14 -52.18
N SER A 25 29.85 -4.39 -51.60
CA SER A 25 28.51 -4.75 -51.18
C SER A 25 27.72 -5.57 -52.21
N THR A 26 27.06 -6.63 -51.74
CA THR A 26 25.69 -6.93 -52.19
C THR A 26 24.83 -7.25 -50.97
N ASN A 27 23.73 -6.51 -50.91
CA ASN A 27 22.80 -6.33 -49.80
C ASN A 27 22.30 -7.65 -49.20
N SER A 28 22.48 -7.83 -47.89
CA SER A 28 21.57 -8.66 -47.11
C SER A 28 20.17 -8.09 -47.27
N GLN A 29 19.21 -8.91 -47.68
CA GLN A 29 17.78 -8.58 -47.63
C GLN A 29 17.49 -8.00 -46.24
N GLU A 30 17.26 -6.68 -46.16
CA GLU A 30 16.74 -6.07 -44.94
C GLU A 30 15.39 -6.74 -44.69
N ASP A 31 15.22 -7.31 -43.50
CA ASP A 31 13.94 -7.82 -43.05
C ASP A 31 12.93 -6.67 -43.17
N VAL A 32 12.03 -6.74 -44.16
CA VAL A 32 11.15 -5.65 -44.66
C VAL A 32 10.24 -5.04 -43.55
N ASN A 33 10.20 -5.69 -42.39
CA ASN A 33 9.35 -5.40 -41.26
C ASN A 33 10.12 -4.86 -40.03
N ILE A 34 11.42 -4.55 -40.16
CA ILE A 34 12.13 -3.70 -39.19
C ILE A 34 11.82 -2.24 -39.52
N ILE A 35 11.18 -1.54 -38.60
CA ILE A 35 10.70 -0.18 -38.82
C ILE A 35 11.71 0.82 -38.28
N ARG A 36 12.29 1.59 -39.20
CA ARG A 36 13.14 2.74 -38.92
C ARG A 36 12.29 4.01 -38.84
N SER A 37 12.88 5.05 -38.25
CA SER A 37 12.30 6.39 -38.26
C SER A 37 11.97 6.87 -39.67
N PRO A 38 10.76 7.44 -39.92
CA PRO A 38 10.46 8.15 -41.16
C PRO A 38 11.11 9.55 -41.20
N HIS A 39 11.66 10.00 -40.08
CA HIS A 39 12.51 11.20 -40.01
C HIS A 39 13.95 10.82 -40.30
N ASN A 40 14.67 11.69 -40.99
CA ASN A 40 16.10 11.54 -41.23
C ASN A 40 16.84 11.31 -39.91
N ASP A 41 17.83 10.42 -39.96
CA ASP A 41 18.79 10.28 -38.88
C ASP A 41 19.44 11.63 -38.58
N ILE A 42 19.58 11.91 -37.29
CA ILE A 42 20.19 13.14 -36.82
C ILE A 42 21.60 12.85 -36.32
N ASP A 43 22.47 13.85 -36.44
CA ASP A 43 23.78 13.80 -35.80
C ASP A 43 23.61 13.96 -34.29
N ILE A 44 24.12 12.99 -33.54
CA ILE A 44 24.05 12.98 -32.08
C ILE A 44 25.40 13.47 -31.57
N PRO A 45 25.47 14.67 -30.97
CA PRO A 45 26.74 15.24 -30.55
C PRO A 45 27.48 14.33 -29.57
N ASN A 46 28.77 14.16 -29.80
CA ASN A 46 29.64 13.41 -28.90
C ASN A 46 30.06 14.29 -27.72
N ALA A 47 29.10 14.64 -26.87
CA ALA A 47 29.27 15.52 -25.72
C ALA A 47 28.51 14.99 -24.51
N THR A 48 28.90 15.42 -23.32
CA THR A 48 28.06 15.23 -22.13
C THR A 48 26.78 16.06 -22.25
N ILE A 49 25.70 15.67 -21.57
CA ILE A 49 24.43 16.43 -21.56
C ILE A 49 24.62 17.89 -21.13
N THR A 50 25.57 18.12 -20.23
CA THR A 50 25.88 19.43 -19.68
C THR A 50 26.55 20.32 -20.74
N GLU A 51 27.59 19.85 -21.42
CA GLU A 51 28.23 20.56 -22.55
C GLU A 51 27.24 20.83 -23.69
N PHE A 52 26.43 19.82 -24.03
CA PHE A 52 25.40 19.91 -25.06
C PHE A 52 24.38 21.02 -24.75
N LEU A 53 23.92 21.11 -23.51
CA LEU A 53 22.91 22.11 -23.13
C LEU A 53 23.53 23.51 -22.97
N TYR A 54 24.71 23.63 -22.35
CA TYR A 54 25.30 24.93 -22.03
C TYR A 54 25.64 25.77 -23.27
N SER A 55 26.18 25.14 -24.32
CA SER A 55 26.42 25.80 -25.62
C SER A 55 25.15 26.38 -26.24
N ARG A 56 23.98 25.83 -25.91
CA ARG A 56 22.68 26.31 -26.41
C ARG A 56 22.11 27.40 -25.52
N MET A 57 22.25 27.26 -24.20
CA MET A 57 21.79 28.23 -23.20
C MET A 57 22.40 29.62 -23.39
N GLU A 58 23.59 29.73 -23.97
CA GLU A 58 24.21 31.01 -24.31
C GLU A 58 23.32 31.89 -25.19
N ASN A 59 22.53 31.30 -26.10
CA ASN A 59 21.64 32.05 -26.98
C ASN A 59 20.43 32.68 -26.27
N TYR A 60 20.12 32.23 -25.05
CA TYR A 60 18.97 32.69 -24.26
C TYR A 60 19.30 32.85 -22.78
N HIS A 61 20.55 33.19 -22.47
CA HIS A 61 21.07 33.29 -21.11
C HIS A 61 20.27 34.27 -20.23
N LYS A 62 19.77 35.38 -20.83
CA LYS A 62 18.97 36.42 -20.16
C LYS A 62 17.53 35.99 -19.81
N TYR A 63 16.99 34.95 -20.45
CA TYR A 63 15.60 34.55 -20.26
C TYR A 63 15.41 33.71 -19.00
N THR A 64 14.20 33.76 -18.43
CA THR A 64 13.86 32.97 -17.24
C THR A 64 13.82 31.48 -17.57
N ALA A 65 14.63 30.68 -16.90
CA ALA A 65 14.63 29.22 -17.05
C ALA A 65 13.57 28.58 -16.16
N THR A 66 13.56 28.92 -14.86
CA THR A 66 12.62 28.37 -13.88
C THR A 66 12.03 29.48 -13.01
N VAL A 67 10.78 29.31 -12.58
CA VAL A 67 10.09 30.17 -11.60
C VAL A 67 9.21 29.33 -10.69
N CYS A 68 9.18 29.63 -9.40
CA CYS A 68 8.27 28.99 -8.45
C CYS A 68 6.89 29.66 -8.56
N ALA A 69 5.85 28.87 -8.82
CA ALA A 69 4.47 29.36 -8.90
C ALA A 69 4.00 30.05 -7.63
N GLU A 70 4.43 29.56 -6.46
CA GLU A 70 3.95 30.01 -5.15
C GLU A 70 4.71 31.25 -4.65
N THR A 71 6.03 31.28 -4.85
CA THR A 71 6.89 32.31 -4.24
C THR A 71 7.39 33.37 -5.21
N GLY A 72 7.21 33.16 -6.53
CA GLY A 72 7.77 34.01 -7.58
C GLY A 72 9.29 33.90 -7.75
N ARG A 73 10.00 33.17 -6.88
CA ARG A 73 11.45 32.96 -6.98
C ARG A 73 11.82 32.34 -8.32
N SER A 74 12.74 32.96 -9.05
CA SER A 74 13.11 32.55 -10.40
C SER A 74 14.62 32.59 -10.64
N TYR A 75 15.05 31.83 -11.64
CA TYR A 75 16.42 31.85 -12.16
C TYR A 75 16.42 32.01 -13.67
N THR A 76 17.25 32.91 -14.18
CA THR A 76 17.59 32.96 -15.61
C THR A 76 18.47 31.78 -16.01
N PHE A 77 18.59 31.49 -17.30
CA PHE A 77 19.52 30.46 -17.79
C PHE A 77 20.96 30.75 -17.37
N GLU A 78 21.37 32.01 -17.36
CA GLU A 78 22.67 32.45 -16.86
C GLU A 78 22.86 32.15 -15.37
N GLN A 79 21.90 32.55 -14.53
CA GLN A 79 21.96 32.30 -13.09
C GLN A 79 21.97 30.80 -12.78
N LEU A 80 21.15 30.02 -13.50
CA LEU A 80 21.11 28.57 -13.39
C LEU A 80 22.46 27.94 -13.78
N ARG A 81 23.11 28.39 -14.86
CA ARG A 81 24.44 27.94 -15.28
C ARG A 81 25.50 28.25 -14.21
N ILE A 82 25.53 29.48 -13.71
CA ILE A 82 26.48 29.93 -12.68
C ILE A 82 26.31 29.08 -11.41
N LYS A 83 25.08 28.93 -10.93
CA LYS A 83 24.79 28.15 -9.72
C LYS A 83 25.11 26.66 -9.89
N SER A 84 24.85 26.10 -11.08
CA SER A 84 25.21 24.70 -11.39
C SER A 84 26.73 24.50 -11.37
N ARG A 85 27.48 25.44 -11.95
CA ARG A 85 28.95 25.42 -11.93
C ARG A 85 29.50 25.58 -10.51
N ASN A 86 28.90 26.42 -9.68
CA ASN A 86 29.32 26.57 -8.29
C ASN A 86 29.04 25.29 -7.50
N LEU A 87 27.87 24.68 -7.70
CA LEU A 87 27.54 23.38 -7.11
C LEU A 87 28.53 22.30 -7.54
N SER A 88 28.87 22.21 -8.84
CA SER A 88 29.82 21.20 -9.33
C SER A 88 31.17 21.31 -8.64
N LYS A 89 31.70 22.54 -8.53
CA LYS A 89 32.95 22.85 -7.83
C LYS A 89 32.88 22.50 -6.34
N ALA A 90 31.78 22.84 -5.67
CA ALA A 90 31.58 22.57 -4.26
C ALA A 90 31.47 21.07 -3.95
N LEU A 91 30.75 20.29 -4.77
CA LEU A 91 30.65 18.84 -4.61
C LEU A 91 32.02 18.15 -4.68
N ARG A 92 32.90 18.59 -5.60
CA ARG A 92 34.26 18.05 -5.74
C ARG A 92 35.21 18.49 -4.64
N LYS A 93 35.20 19.76 -4.27
CA LYS A 93 36.24 20.33 -3.39
C LYS A 93 35.85 20.41 -1.93
N ILE A 94 34.58 20.64 -1.62
CA ILE A 94 34.08 20.72 -0.24
C ILE A 94 33.62 19.33 0.21
N LEU A 95 32.74 18.67 -0.55
CA LEU A 95 32.24 17.33 -0.19
C LEU A 95 33.18 16.19 -0.60
N LYS A 96 34.27 16.49 -1.30
CA LYS A 96 35.32 15.53 -1.72
C LYS A 96 34.77 14.34 -2.53
N LEU A 97 33.72 14.55 -3.32
CA LEU A 97 33.17 13.50 -4.18
C LEU A 97 34.08 13.24 -5.39
N GLU A 98 34.19 11.98 -5.79
CA GLU A 98 35.03 11.52 -6.90
C GLU A 98 34.22 11.25 -8.18
N LYS A 99 34.90 11.11 -9.31
CA LYS A 99 34.22 10.96 -10.61
C LYS A 99 33.49 9.61 -10.58
N GLY A 100 32.22 9.58 -10.99
CA GLY A 100 31.38 8.40 -10.93
C GLY A 100 30.69 8.16 -9.58
N ASP A 101 30.96 8.96 -8.54
CA ASP A 101 30.15 8.93 -7.31
C ASP A 101 28.71 9.35 -7.61
N THR A 102 27.76 8.76 -6.88
CA THR A 102 26.33 9.03 -7.06
C THR A 102 25.82 10.08 -6.06
N VAL A 103 25.04 11.05 -6.52
CA VAL A 103 24.34 12.04 -5.68
C VAL A 103 22.83 11.76 -5.74
N ALA A 104 22.21 11.62 -4.57
CA ALA A 104 20.77 11.40 -4.45
C ALA A 104 20.01 12.72 -4.36
N LEU A 105 18.97 12.88 -5.19
CA LEU A 105 18.07 14.03 -5.14
C LEU A 105 16.73 13.61 -4.52
N LEU A 106 16.50 14.01 -3.28
CA LEU A 106 15.22 13.86 -2.58
C LEU A 106 14.49 15.21 -2.59
N LEU A 107 13.97 15.57 -3.75
CA LEU A 107 13.44 16.91 -4.03
C LEU A 107 12.09 16.81 -4.76
N PRO A 108 11.08 17.64 -4.41
CA PRO A 108 9.91 17.87 -5.25
C PRO A 108 10.27 18.75 -6.45
N ASN A 109 9.28 19.20 -7.21
CA ASN A 109 9.53 20.18 -8.26
C ASN A 109 9.81 21.55 -7.65
N LEU A 110 10.97 22.14 -7.95
CA LEU A 110 11.34 23.48 -7.51
C LEU A 110 12.34 24.10 -8.49
N PRO A 111 12.51 25.45 -8.47
CA PRO A 111 13.41 26.14 -9.40
C PRO A 111 14.88 25.69 -9.35
N GLU A 112 15.36 25.19 -8.21
CA GLU A 112 16.72 24.68 -8.03
C GLU A 112 16.90 23.21 -8.44
N PHE A 113 15.84 22.48 -8.78
CA PHE A 113 15.98 21.08 -9.19
C PHE A 113 16.93 20.94 -10.40
N PRO A 114 16.84 21.75 -11.48
CA PRO A 114 17.80 21.69 -12.57
C PRO A 114 19.24 22.00 -12.13
N ILE A 115 19.43 22.91 -11.17
CA ILE A 115 20.76 23.21 -10.61
C ILE A 115 21.33 21.96 -9.93
N CYS A 116 20.50 21.26 -9.17
CA CYS A 116 20.85 20.02 -8.48
C CYS A 116 21.06 18.83 -9.42
N VAL A 117 20.60 18.91 -10.67
CA VAL A 117 20.89 17.92 -11.72
C VAL A 117 22.18 18.30 -12.47
N PHE A 118 22.28 19.53 -12.96
CA PHE A 118 23.41 19.97 -13.78
C PHE A 118 24.71 20.07 -13.01
N GLY A 119 24.68 20.50 -11.74
CA GLY A 119 25.89 20.61 -10.92
C GLY A 119 26.63 19.28 -10.72
N PRO A 120 25.97 18.22 -10.21
CA PRO A 120 26.61 16.91 -10.12
C PRO A 120 27.06 16.36 -11.48
N LEU A 121 26.26 16.51 -12.53
CA LEU A 121 26.62 16.01 -13.87
C LEU A 121 27.87 16.72 -14.43
N GLU A 122 27.96 18.04 -14.26
CA GLU A 122 29.15 18.82 -14.64
C GLU A 122 30.37 18.46 -13.78
N ALA A 123 30.16 17.97 -12.56
CA ALA A 123 31.22 17.42 -11.71
C ALA A 123 31.65 15.98 -12.07
N GLY A 124 31.05 15.39 -13.12
CA GLY A 124 31.28 13.99 -13.52
C GLY A 124 30.69 12.99 -12.53
N LEU A 125 29.64 13.37 -11.79
CA LEU A 125 28.93 12.54 -10.82
C LEU A 125 27.65 11.98 -11.44
N ILE A 126 27.17 10.85 -10.91
CA ILE A 126 25.91 10.22 -11.29
C ILE A 126 24.77 10.84 -10.48
N VAL A 127 23.64 11.16 -11.10
CA VAL A 127 22.44 11.62 -10.39
C VAL A 127 21.44 10.48 -10.24
N THR A 128 21.05 10.15 -9.02
CA THR A 128 19.86 9.31 -8.77
C THR A 128 18.73 10.17 -8.19
N THR A 129 17.54 10.02 -8.74
CA THR A 129 16.37 10.76 -8.32
C THR A 129 15.50 9.89 -7.41
N ILE A 130 15.05 10.46 -6.28
CA ILE A 130 14.24 9.77 -5.29
C ILE A 130 12.89 10.46 -5.19
N ASN A 131 11.81 9.68 -5.18
CA ASN A 131 10.48 10.22 -4.98
C ASN A 131 10.40 10.86 -3.57
N PRO A 132 10.12 12.17 -3.45
CA PRO A 132 10.07 12.88 -2.17
C PRO A 132 8.93 12.43 -1.26
N LEU A 133 7.96 11.64 -1.77
CA LEU A 133 6.88 11.04 -0.99
C LEU A 133 7.25 9.68 -0.38
N TYR A 134 8.43 9.15 -0.70
CA TYR A 134 8.90 7.90 -0.13
C TYR A 134 9.15 8.02 1.38
N THR A 135 8.88 6.92 2.06
CA THR A 135 9.22 6.73 3.47
C THR A 135 10.74 6.59 3.65
N ALA A 136 11.22 6.79 4.88
CA ALA A 136 12.64 6.63 5.19
C ALA A 136 13.19 5.22 4.82
N GLU A 137 12.37 4.18 4.90
CA GLU A 137 12.74 2.79 4.53
C GLU A 137 12.81 2.56 3.02
N GLU A 138 11.96 3.22 2.24
CA GLU A 138 12.04 3.21 0.77
C GLU A 138 13.29 3.97 0.30
N ILE A 139 13.54 5.14 0.89
CA ILE A 139 14.73 5.95 0.60
C ILE A 139 16.00 5.19 0.99
N SER A 140 16.04 4.55 2.17
CA SER A 140 17.23 3.81 2.63
C SER A 140 17.60 2.66 1.69
N ARG A 141 16.62 1.93 1.15
CA ARG A 141 16.85 0.87 0.16
C ARG A 141 17.45 1.41 -1.14
N GLN A 142 16.91 2.52 -1.66
CA GLN A 142 17.46 3.13 -2.87
C GLN A 142 18.87 3.68 -2.62
N LEU A 143 19.14 4.30 -1.47
CA LEU A 143 20.46 4.78 -1.09
C LEU A 143 21.49 3.65 -0.96
N LEU A 144 21.08 2.46 -0.50
CA LEU A 144 21.94 1.28 -0.44
C LEU A 144 22.25 0.75 -1.85
N ASP A 145 21.21 0.57 -2.67
CA ASP A 145 21.36 0.00 -4.01
C ASP A 145 22.14 0.94 -4.94
N SER A 146 21.88 2.26 -4.87
CA SER A 146 22.54 3.28 -5.71
C SER A 146 23.94 3.69 -5.22
N SER A 147 24.33 3.26 -4.02
CA SER A 147 25.59 3.65 -3.37
C SER A 147 25.82 5.18 -3.24
N ALA A 148 24.76 6.00 -3.24
CA ALA A 148 24.83 7.47 -3.22
C ALA A 148 25.73 8.06 -2.10
N LYS A 149 26.67 8.95 -2.43
CA LYS A 149 27.67 9.52 -1.51
C LYS A 149 27.29 10.89 -0.94
N ALA A 150 26.20 11.47 -1.42
CA ALA A 150 25.59 12.67 -0.86
C ALA A 150 24.08 12.66 -1.15
N ILE A 151 23.31 13.38 -0.35
CA ILE A 151 21.88 13.61 -0.59
C ILE A 151 21.59 15.12 -0.59
N ILE A 152 20.87 15.58 -1.60
CA ILE A 152 20.34 16.96 -1.68
C ILE A 152 18.84 16.89 -1.43
N THR A 153 18.34 17.68 -0.47
CA THR A 153 16.93 17.67 -0.07
C THR A 153 16.42 19.05 0.37
N LEU A 154 15.13 19.16 0.68
CA LEU A 154 14.52 20.35 1.29
C LEU A 154 14.53 20.26 2.81
N VAL A 155 14.41 21.39 3.51
CA VAL A 155 14.24 21.44 4.98
C VAL A 155 13.10 20.52 5.45
N SER A 156 11.95 20.55 4.77
CA SER A 156 10.78 19.72 5.09
C SER A 156 11.01 18.21 4.95
N SER A 157 12.00 17.79 4.17
CA SER A 157 12.36 16.38 3.94
C SER A 157 13.64 15.97 4.66
N HIS A 158 14.30 16.88 5.39
CA HIS A 158 15.58 16.65 6.03
C HIS A 158 15.53 15.52 7.06
N GLU A 159 14.54 15.53 7.97
CA GLU A 159 14.42 14.48 8.99
C GLU A 159 14.14 13.10 8.39
N THR A 160 13.39 13.05 7.28
CA THR A 160 13.16 11.81 6.53
C THR A 160 14.45 11.31 5.88
N ALA A 161 15.24 12.20 5.27
CA ALA A 161 16.55 11.86 4.72
C ALA A 161 17.52 11.35 5.81
N LYS A 162 17.57 12.04 6.96
CA LYS A 162 18.37 11.66 8.13
C LYS A 162 17.95 10.29 8.67
N SER A 163 16.65 10.05 8.80
CA SER A 163 16.11 8.74 9.18
C SER A 163 16.51 7.65 8.20
N ALA A 164 16.50 7.94 6.88
CA ALA A 164 16.95 7.00 5.86
C ALA A 164 18.46 6.70 5.94
N LEU A 165 19.29 7.68 6.30
CA LEU A 165 20.73 7.47 6.55
C LEU A 165 20.98 6.59 7.77
N ILE A 166 20.21 6.77 8.85
CA ILE A 166 20.28 5.92 10.05
C ILE A 166 19.90 4.48 9.68
N LEU A 167 18.80 4.28 8.96
CA LEU A 167 18.33 2.95 8.53
C LEU A 167 19.31 2.26 7.58
N SER A 168 19.91 3.00 6.65
CA SER A 168 20.92 2.48 5.73
C SER A 168 22.31 2.35 6.36
N LYS A 169 22.49 2.80 7.61
CA LYS A 169 23.79 2.86 8.31
C LYS A 169 24.87 3.63 7.51
N ARG A 170 24.46 4.64 6.75
CA ARG A 170 25.38 5.44 5.92
C ARG A 170 25.66 6.79 6.58
N LYS A 171 26.92 7.22 6.54
CA LYS A 171 27.37 8.53 7.01
C LYS A 171 27.79 9.36 5.81
N ILE A 172 26.81 9.96 5.14
CA ILE A 172 27.02 10.81 3.96
C ILE A 172 26.42 12.20 4.20
N PRO A 173 26.96 13.27 3.59
CA PRO A 173 26.47 14.63 3.77
C PRO A 173 25.03 14.82 3.27
N ILE A 174 24.24 15.60 4.04
CA ILE A 174 22.90 16.07 3.65
C ILE A 174 23.00 17.56 3.31
N VAL A 175 22.89 17.89 2.02
CA VAL A 175 22.78 19.28 1.55
C VAL A 175 21.30 19.67 1.54
N THR A 176 20.96 20.75 2.23
CA THR A 176 19.57 21.15 2.47
C THR A 176 19.27 22.51 1.85
N ILE A 177 18.23 22.55 1.02
CA ILE A 177 17.71 23.76 0.40
C ILE A 177 16.66 24.37 1.33
N LYS A 178 16.87 25.64 1.67
CA LYS A 178 15.98 26.45 2.49
C LYS A 178 14.92 27.13 1.60
N SER A 179 13.66 27.05 2.00
CA SER A 179 12.54 27.81 1.46
C SER A 179 12.34 29.12 2.23
N ARG A 180 11.60 30.07 1.64
CA ARG A 180 11.32 31.38 2.26
C ARG A 180 10.58 31.28 3.61
N GLU A 181 9.81 30.22 3.80
CA GLU A 181 9.04 29.95 5.02
C GLU A 181 9.87 29.28 6.14
N ASP A 182 11.04 28.74 5.81
CA ASP A 182 11.88 28.05 6.77
C ASP A 182 12.62 29.07 7.63
N GLN A 183 12.48 29.00 8.96
CA GLN A 183 13.17 29.94 9.86
C GLN A 183 14.67 29.66 9.93
N ASN A 184 15.08 28.41 10.15
CA ASN A 184 16.48 27.98 10.32
C ASN A 184 16.80 26.70 9.54
N LEU A 185 18.09 26.46 9.28
CA LEU A 185 18.55 25.17 8.75
C LEU A 185 18.56 24.10 9.86
N PRO A 186 18.21 22.84 9.54
CA PRO A 186 18.31 21.74 10.49
C PRO A 186 19.75 21.52 11.00
N GLN A 187 19.88 21.07 12.25
CA GLN A 187 21.19 20.80 12.86
C GLN A 187 21.96 19.72 12.08
N GLY A 188 23.19 20.04 11.68
CA GLY A 188 24.06 19.14 10.90
C GLY A 188 23.78 19.14 9.39
N ALA A 189 22.83 19.95 8.91
CA ALA A 189 22.62 20.18 7.49
C ALA A 189 23.73 21.06 6.89
N ILE A 190 24.14 20.75 5.67
CA ILE A 190 24.96 21.64 4.85
C ILE A 190 24.01 22.57 4.09
N SER A 191 24.16 23.88 4.26
CA SER A 191 23.36 24.89 3.57
C SER A 191 23.60 24.84 2.06
N PHE A 192 22.55 24.61 1.26
CA PHE A 192 22.68 24.62 -0.20
C PHE A 192 23.13 25.99 -0.73
N ASN A 193 22.54 27.08 -0.22
CA ASN A 193 22.87 28.44 -0.68
C ASN A 193 24.32 28.81 -0.34
N GLU A 194 24.79 28.56 0.89
CA GLU A 194 26.20 28.81 1.24
C GLU A 194 27.16 27.94 0.41
N LEU A 195 26.75 26.73 0.05
CA LEU A 195 27.55 25.83 -0.78
C LEU A 195 27.74 26.37 -2.20
N ILE A 196 26.78 27.14 -2.75
CA ILE A 196 26.80 27.62 -4.14
C ILE A 196 27.01 29.13 -4.30
N ASP A 197 26.82 29.93 -3.24
CA ASP A 197 26.97 31.40 -3.28
C ASP A 197 28.39 31.85 -2.95
N ASN A 198 29.19 31.00 -2.29
CA ASN A 198 30.62 31.25 -2.12
C ASN A 198 31.34 31.06 -3.48
N THR A 199 31.87 32.15 -4.05
CA THR A 199 32.71 32.11 -5.25
C THR A 199 34.01 31.38 -4.96
N ILE A 200 34.03 30.08 -5.25
CA ILE A 200 35.26 29.31 -5.12
C ILE A 200 36.06 29.45 -6.43
N ASN A 201 37.22 30.12 -6.36
CA ASN A 201 38.23 30.14 -7.42
C ASN A 201 38.86 28.74 -7.55
N ILE A 202 38.12 27.80 -8.12
CA ILE A 202 38.58 26.43 -8.40
C ILE A 202 38.80 26.30 -9.91
N PRO A 203 39.93 25.73 -10.36
CA PRO A 203 40.15 25.38 -11.75
C PRO A 203 39.01 24.54 -12.31
N ASP A 204 38.71 24.69 -13.59
CA ASP A 204 37.64 23.92 -14.21
C ASP A 204 37.95 22.41 -14.16
N ILE A 205 36.89 21.62 -14.00
CA ILE A 205 36.97 20.17 -13.85
C ILE A 205 37.11 19.58 -15.26
N PRO A 206 37.97 18.55 -15.48
CA PRO A 206 38.05 17.89 -16.77
C PRO A 206 36.68 17.37 -17.22
N PRO A 207 36.32 17.50 -18.50
CA PRO A 207 35.03 17.05 -18.99
C PRO A 207 34.85 15.54 -18.80
N GLY A 208 33.59 15.13 -18.54
CA GLY A 208 33.20 13.73 -18.50
C GLY A 208 33.22 13.09 -19.89
N SER A 209 33.02 11.77 -19.96
CA SER A 209 32.80 11.08 -21.23
C SER A 209 31.30 11.00 -21.55
N PRO A 210 30.89 11.13 -22.83
CA PRO A 210 29.51 10.85 -23.25
C PRO A 210 29.03 9.44 -22.86
N ASP A 211 29.94 8.48 -22.68
CA ASP A 211 29.62 7.10 -22.31
C ASP A 211 29.60 6.84 -20.79
N ASP A 212 29.93 7.86 -19.98
CA ASP A 212 29.77 7.80 -18.52
C ASP A 212 28.27 7.76 -18.16
N ILE A 213 27.93 7.07 -17.06
CA ILE A 213 26.58 7.08 -16.50
C ILE A 213 26.25 8.48 -16.01
N ALA A 214 25.13 9.03 -16.47
CA ALA A 214 24.65 10.35 -16.07
C ALA A 214 23.54 10.21 -15.01
N ILE A 215 22.50 9.42 -15.32
CA ILE A 215 21.30 9.32 -14.51
C ILE A 215 21.05 7.85 -14.14
N LEU A 216 20.68 7.64 -12.87
CA LEU A 216 20.25 6.36 -12.32
C LEU A 216 18.82 6.46 -11.75
N PRO A 217 17.78 6.57 -12.60
CA PRO A 217 16.40 6.57 -12.14
C PRO A 217 15.96 5.14 -11.79
N TYR A 218 14.99 5.00 -10.87
CA TYR A 218 14.44 3.71 -10.49
C TYR A 218 13.06 3.46 -11.12
N SER A 219 12.84 2.27 -11.69
CA SER A 219 11.56 1.90 -12.30
C SER A 219 10.48 1.56 -11.27
N SER A 220 9.20 1.68 -11.63
CA SER A 220 8.04 1.61 -10.72
C SER A 220 7.71 0.23 -10.13
N GLY A 221 8.56 -0.80 -10.31
CA GLY A 221 8.46 -2.06 -9.58
C GLY A 221 7.16 -2.85 -9.79
N THR A 222 6.50 -2.77 -10.95
CA THR A 222 5.23 -3.49 -11.22
C THR A 222 5.32 -5.02 -11.07
N THR A 223 6.55 -5.56 -11.03
CA THR A 223 6.86 -6.99 -10.97
C THR A 223 7.76 -7.38 -9.78
N GLY A 224 8.07 -6.44 -8.87
CA GLY A 224 9.03 -6.65 -7.78
C GLY A 224 9.56 -5.33 -7.20
N LEU A 225 10.74 -5.36 -6.58
CA LEU A 225 11.39 -4.15 -6.08
C LEU A 225 11.83 -3.23 -7.25
N PRO A 226 11.80 -1.89 -7.08
CA PRO A 226 12.32 -0.93 -8.06
C PRO A 226 13.75 -1.27 -8.53
N LYS A 227 14.05 -1.06 -9.82
CA LYS A 227 15.38 -1.34 -10.41
C LYS A 227 16.03 -0.05 -10.90
N GLY A 228 17.30 0.16 -10.56
CA GLY A 228 18.07 1.30 -11.07
C GLY A 228 18.43 1.11 -12.55
N VAL A 229 18.02 2.03 -13.40
CA VAL A 229 18.26 2.02 -14.85
C VAL A 229 19.54 2.79 -15.15
N LEU A 230 20.50 2.19 -15.87
CA LEU A 230 21.78 2.83 -16.18
C LEU A 230 21.67 3.65 -17.47
N LEU A 231 21.52 4.98 -17.35
CA LEU A 231 21.46 5.90 -18.48
C LEU A 231 22.75 6.72 -18.60
N THR A 232 23.43 6.62 -19.75
CA THR A 232 24.63 7.40 -20.05
C THR A 232 24.30 8.83 -20.47
N HIS A 233 25.30 9.72 -20.47
CA HIS A 233 25.13 11.04 -21.08
C HIS A 233 24.68 10.93 -22.55
N ARG A 234 25.26 10.00 -23.31
CA ARG A 234 24.89 9.73 -24.71
C ARG A 234 23.43 9.30 -24.82
N ASN A 235 22.91 8.46 -23.93
CA ASN A 235 21.49 8.07 -23.96
C ASN A 235 20.56 9.30 -23.82
N ILE A 236 20.86 10.18 -22.87
CA ILE A 236 20.08 11.38 -22.60
C ILE A 236 20.21 12.42 -23.72
N VAL A 237 21.42 12.66 -24.23
CA VAL A 237 21.67 13.57 -25.36
C VAL A 237 20.94 13.07 -26.60
N SER A 238 21.05 11.78 -26.89
CA SER A 238 20.34 11.15 -28.02
C SER A 238 18.85 11.42 -27.95
N ASN A 239 18.21 11.12 -26.81
CA ASN A 239 16.77 11.31 -26.70
C ASN A 239 16.35 12.78 -26.71
N THR A 240 17.14 13.66 -26.10
CA THR A 240 16.90 15.11 -26.15
C THR A 240 16.98 15.63 -27.59
N CYS A 241 17.97 15.19 -28.37
CA CYS A 241 18.07 15.53 -29.80
C CYS A 241 16.89 14.96 -30.60
N GLN A 242 16.56 13.68 -30.39
CA GLN A 242 15.48 12.97 -31.09
C GLN A 242 14.12 13.67 -30.93
N VAL A 243 13.73 14.04 -29.71
CA VAL A 243 12.41 14.64 -29.44
C VAL A 243 12.34 16.14 -29.77
N THR A 244 13.48 16.74 -30.11
CA THR A 244 13.56 18.17 -30.41
C THR A 244 14.23 18.45 -31.77
N CYS A 245 14.25 17.45 -32.66
CA CYS A 245 14.71 17.65 -34.03
C CYS A 245 13.63 18.33 -34.89
N PRO A 246 13.99 18.90 -36.05
CA PRO A 246 13.03 19.47 -36.98
C PRO A 246 11.90 18.48 -37.32
N GLY A 247 10.64 18.93 -37.23
CA GLY A 247 9.44 18.13 -37.49
C GLY A 247 8.86 17.38 -36.27
N LEU A 248 9.66 17.18 -35.21
CA LEU A 248 9.23 16.61 -33.93
C LEU A 248 9.23 17.65 -32.80
N ASP A 249 10.10 18.67 -32.88
CA ASP A 249 10.16 19.75 -31.89
C ASP A 249 8.86 20.56 -31.86
N ILE A 250 8.16 20.48 -30.72
CA ILE A 250 6.93 21.24 -30.51
C ILE A 250 7.22 22.64 -29.95
N SER A 251 8.45 22.91 -29.48
CA SER A 251 8.80 24.19 -28.88
C SER A 251 9.20 25.23 -29.92
N ILE A 252 8.92 26.50 -29.61
CA ILE A 252 9.37 27.68 -30.34
C ILE A 252 10.51 28.30 -29.54
N LYS A 253 11.61 28.63 -30.24
CA LYS A 253 12.77 29.28 -29.62
C LYS A 253 12.40 30.68 -29.10
N PRO A 254 12.97 31.12 -27.97
CA PRO A 254 12.69 32.43 -27.44
C PRO A 254 13.16 33.53 -28.38
N THR A 255 12.41 34.63 -28.39
CA THR A 255 12.73 35.91 -29.02
C THR A 255 12.47 37.02 -28.02
N ASP A 256 12.79 38.28 -28.33
CA ASP A 256 12.59 39.39 -27.40
C ASP A 256 11.12 39.59 -26.98
N SER A 257 10.16 39.09 -27.77
CA SER A 257 8.71 39.20 -27.50
C SER A 257 8.03 37.88 -27.12
N TYR A 258 8.72 36.74 -27.17
CA TYR A 258 8.10 35.42 -26.96
C TYR A 258 9.04 34.44 -26.26
N GLN A 259 8.49 33.68 -25.31
CA GLN A 259 9.15 32.51 -24.72
C GLN A 259 8.07 31.46 -24.44
N ASP A 260 8.33 30.19 -24.80
CA ASP A 260 7.43 29.10 -24.40
C ASP A 260 7.40 28.94 -22.88
N ILE A 261 6.20 28.72 -22.31
CA ILE A 261 5.98 28.61 -20.88
C ILE A 261 5.28 27.28 -20.57
N ILE A 262 5.89 26.51 -19.67
CA ILE A 262 5.52 25.12 -19.37
C ILE A 262 5.26 24.99 -17.88
N PRO A 263 4.09 24.49 -17.44
CA PRO A 263 3.84 24.20 -16.04
C PRO A 263 4.54 22.89 -15.69
N ALA A 264 5.54 22.95 -14.80
CA ALA A 264 6.29 21.80 -14.34
C ALA A 264 5.48 21.06 -13.25
N VAL A 265 4.45 20.33 -13.70
CA VAL A 265 3.57 19.47 -12.88
C VAL A 265 3.97 18.00 -12.93
N LEU A 266 4.56 17.55 -14.04
CA LEU A 266 5.16 16.23 -14.10
C LEU A 266 6.32 16.16 -13.11
N PRO A 267 6.45 15.08 -12.31
CA PRO A 267 7.52 15.00 -11.34
C PRO A 267 8.89 15.03 -12.01
N MET A 268 9.74 15.99 -11.63
CA MET A 268 11.09 16.18 -12.15
C MET A 268 12.04 15.05 -11.77
N PHE A 269 11.72 14.29 -10.72
CA PHE A 269 12.44 13.07 -10.35
C PHE A 269 12.12 11.88 -11.28
N HIS A 270 11.05 11.96 -12.07
CA HIS A 270 10.67 10.93 -13.04
C HIS A 270 11.28 11.23 -14.41
N ILE A 271 11.70 10.20 -15.16
CA ILE A 271 12.42 10.35 -16.44
C ILE A 271 11.70 11.24 -17.47
N TYR A 272 10.36 11.23 -17.47
CA TYR A 272 9.57 12.07 -18.37
C TYR A 272 9.70 13.57 -18.02
N GLY A 273 9.56 13.91 -16.73
CA GLY A 273 9.78 15.29 -16.27
C GLY A 273 11.25 15.70 -16.33
N LEU A 274 12.17 14.75 -16.19
CA LEU A 274 13.61 15.00 -16.26
C LEU A 274 14.09 15.25 -17.70
N THR A 275 13.90 14.30 -18.62
CA THR A 275 14.39 14.46 -19.99
C THR A 275 13.56 15.44 -20.79
N VAL A 276 12.25 15.21 -20.92
CA VAL A 276 11.40 16.05 -21.78
C VAL A 276 11.12 17.39 -21.12
N GLY A 277 10.89 17.38 -19.80
CA GLY A 277 10.75 18.60 -19.03
C GLY A 277 12.07 19.37 -18.96
N ILE A 278 12.99 18.97 -18.08
CA ILE A 278 14.20 19.76 -17.75
C ILE A 278 15.14 19.89 -18.97
N PHE A 279 15.61 18.78 -19.55
CA PHE A 279 16.60 18.86 -20.63
C PHE A 279 16.01 19.43 -21.93
N GLY A 280 14.77 19.09 -22.27
CA GLY A 280 14.05 19.67 -23.41
C GLY A 280 13.86 21.19 -23.27
N SER A 281 13.37 21.66 -22.12
CA SER A 281 13.22 23.10 -21.86
C SER A 281 14.56 23.81 -21.88
N ALA A 282 15.60 23.18 -21.30
CA ALA A 282 16.95 23.69 -21.29
C ALA A 282 17.59 23.80 -22.67
N LYS A 283 17.25 22.91 -23.61
CA LYS A 283 17.71 22.94 -25.01
C LYS A 283 16.95 23.97 -25.85
N ASN A 284 15.68 24.21 -25.53
CA ASN A 284 14.78 25.09 -26.27
C ASN A 284 14.66 26.50 -25.73
N GLY A 285 15.16 26.78 -24.52
CA GLY A 285 15.03 28.10 -23.90
C GLY A 285 13.64 28.37 -23.34
N SER A 286 12.86 27.32 -23.05
CA SER A 286 11.51 27.42 -22.50
C SER A 286 11.53 27.69 -20.99
N ARG A 287 10.57 28.46 -20.51
CA ARG A 287 10.39 28.78 -19.09
C ARG A 287 9.57 27.70 -18.40
N GLN A 288 10.06 27.16 -17.28
CA GLN A 288 9.30 26.26 -16.42
C GLN A 288 8.70 26.98 -15.21
N VAL A 289 7.41 26.80 -15.01
CA VAL A 289 6.69 27.25 -13.81
C VAL A 289 6.58 26.05 -12.86
N CYS A 290 7.44 26.01 -11.84
CA CYS A 290 7.56 24.90 -10.89
C CYS A 290 6.44 24.92 -9.85
N LEU A 291 5.73 23.80 -9.74
CA LEU A 291 4.73 23.54 -8.70
C LEU A 291 5.24 22.44 -7.77
N ARG A 292 5.48 22.74 -6.49
CA ARG A 292 6.02 21.75 -5.53
C ARG A 292 5.11 20.52 -5.37
N ARG A 293 3.81 20.75 -5.48
CA ARG A 293 2.74 19.76 -5.46
C ARG A 293 1.64 20.21 -6.41
N PHE A 294 0.87 19.26 -6.91
CA PHE A 294 -0.35 19.56 -7.64
C PHE A 294 -1.48 19.83 -6.63
N THR A 295 -2.10 21.00 -6.72
CA THR A 295 -3.48 21.23 -6.24
C THR A 295 -4.26 21.89 -7.38
N PRO A 296 -5.57 21.64 -7.50
CA PRO A 296 -6.40 22.26 -8.55
C PRO A 296 -6.25 23.78 -8.60
N GLU A 297 -6.32 24.43 -7.44
CA GLU A 297 -6.33 25.89 -7.29
C GLU A 297 -4.99 26.49 -7.74
N LEU A 298 -3.87 25.90 -7.28
CA LEU A 298 -2.54 26.35 -7.67
C LEU A 298 -2.32 26.15 -9.17
N TYR A 299 -2.69 24.99 -9.72
CA TYR A 299 -2.49 24.72 -11.14
C TYR A 299 -3.36 25.62 -12.03
N ILE A 300 -4.63 25.85 -11.66
CA ILE A 300 -5.52 26.80 -12.34
C ILE A 300 -4.95 28.23 -12.26
N SER A 301 -4.43 28.64 -11.10
CA SER A 301 -3.77 29.94 -10.96
C SER A 301 -2.56 30.08 -11.89
N VAL A 302 -1.81 28.99 -12.10
CA VAL A 302 -0.68 28.96 -13.04
C VAL A 302 -1.17 29.13 -14.48
N LEU A 303 -2.21 28.40 -14.89
CA LEU A 303 -2.82 28.56 -16.22
C LEU A 303 -3.27 30.00 -16.45
N LYS A 304 -3.96 30.59 -15.46
CA LYS A 304 -4.48 31.97 -15.51
C LYS A 304 -3.37 33.02 -15.58
N ASN A 305 -2.32 32.88 -14.76
CA ASN A 305 -1.35 33.95 -14.53
C ASN A 305 -0.14 33.90 -15.48
N TYR A 306 0.22 32.71 -16.00
CA TYR A 306 1.47 32.52 -16.74
C TYR A 306 1.29 32.32 -18.25
N LYS A 307 0.06 32.37 -18.78
CA LYS A 307 -0.22 32.20 -20.22
C LYS A 307 0.49 30.98 -20.82
N ILE A 308 0.20 29.82 -20.26
CA ILE A 308 0.86 28.56 -20.60
C ILE A 308 0.76 28.27 -22.10
N THR A 309 1.88 27.89 -22.73
CA THR A 309 1.94 27.61 -24.18
C THR A 309 2.07 26.12 -24.50
N LEU A 310 2.74 25.35 -23.64
CA LEU A 310 2.92 23.92 -23.78
C LEU A 310 2.55 23.20 -22.48
N ILE A 311 1.86 22.06 -22.60
CA ILE A 311 1.54 21.21 -21.45
C ILE A 311 2.05 19.79 -21.72
N TYR A 312 2.90 19.30 -20.82
CA TYR A 312 3.23 17.87 -20.75
C TYR A 312 2.34 17.22 -19.68
N ALA A 313 1.61 16.18 -20.05
CA ALA A 313 0.56 15.60 -19.23
C ALA A 313 0.60 14.06 -19.20
N ALA A 314 0.09 13.50 -18.12
CA ALA A 314 -0.50 12.16 -18.13
C ALA A 314 -2.02 12.28 -18.31
N PRO A 315 -2.74 11.22 -18.74
CA PRO A 315 -4.18 11.31 -19.01
C PRO A 315 -5.05 11.96 -17.92
N PRO A 316 -4.82 11.78 -16.59
CA PRO A 316 -5.62 12.44 -15.56
C PRO A 316 -5.54 13.96 -15.58
N LEU A 317 -4.39 14.51 -15.98
CA LEU A 317 -4.25 15.95 -16.10
C LEU A 317 -5.03 16.47 -17.32
N VAL A 318 -5.05 15.72 -18.43
CA VAL A 318 -5.90 16.03 -19.59
C VAL A 318 -7.38 15.98 -19.20
N LEU A 319 -7.79 14.97 -18.43
CA LEU A 319 -9.15 14.87 -17.90
C LEU A 319 -9.48 16.01 -16.93
N PHE A 320 -8.57 16.39 -16.05
CA PHE A 320 -8.73 17.54 -15.17
C PHE A 320 -8.93 18.83 -15.96
N LEU A 321 -8.07 19.10 -16.95
CA LEU A 321 -8.17 20.26 -17.83
C LEU A 321 -9.51 20.29 -18.57
N THR A 322 -10.03 19.12 -18.95
CA THR A 322 -11.29 18.96 -19.68
C THR A 322 -12.50 19.12 -18.78
N LEU A 323 -12.56 18.41 -17.65
CA LEU A 323 -13.77 18.22 -16.86
C LEU A 323 -13.92 19.20 -15.68
N HIS A 324 -12.83 19.76 -15.17
CA HIS A 324 -12.91 20.66 -14.02
C HIS A 324 -13.59 21.98 -14.42
N SER A 325 -14.63 22.37 -13.68
CA SER A 325 -15.47 23.54 -13.99
C SER A 325 -14.69 24.85 -13.96
N ASP A 326 -13.67 24.96 -13.10
CA ASP A 326 -12.87 26.18 -12.94
C ASP A 326 -11.68 26.28 -13.90
N VAL A 327 -11.39 25.23 -14.66
CA VAL A 327 -10.53 25.38 -15.82
C VAL A 327 -11.39 26.00 -16.93
N LYS A 328 -11.25 27.31 -17.14
CA LYS A 328 -12.00 28.05 -18.18
C LYS A 328 -11.26 28.00 -19.52
N MET A 329 -12.01 28.11 -20.62
CA MET A 329 -11.43 28.12 -21.98
C MET A 329 -10.41 29.27 -22.16
N GLU A 330 -10.67 30.43 -21.54
CA GLU A 330 -9.75 31.58 -21.52
C GLU A 330 -8.37 31.24 -20.97
N TYR A 331 -8.25 30.33 -19.98
CA TYR A 331 -6.96 29.94 -19.41
C TYR A 331 -6.15 29.02 -20.32
N LEU A 332 -6.80 28.44 -21.34
CA LEU A 332 -6.20 27.53 -22.31
C LEU A 332 -5.95 28.20 -23.67
N GLU A 333 -6.32 29.47 -23.84
CA GLU A 333 -6.29 30.14 -25.15
C GLU A 333 -4.89 30.25 -25.76
N HIS A 334 -3.86 30.25 -24.91
CA HIS A 334 -2.45 30.33 -25.29
C HIS A 334 -1.80 28.94 -25.45
N VAL A 335 -2.48 27.87 -25.02
CA VAL A 335 -1.94 26.51 -25.07
C VAL A 335 -1.96 26.03 -26.53
N ARG A 336 -0.77 25.93 -27.12
CA ARG A 336 -0.60 25.53 -28.52
C ARG A 336 -0.51 24.01 -28.66
N VAL A 337 0.21 23.34 -27.77
CA VAL A 337 0.38 21.88 -27.80
C VAL A 337 0.26 21.28 -26.41
N VAL A 338 -0.53 20.21 -26.30
CA VAL A 338 -0.55 19.31 -25.16
C VAL A 338 0.01 17.97 -25.60
N THR A 339 1.04 17.50 -24.91
CA THR A 339 1.61 16.17 -25.12
C THR A 339 1.21 15.25 -23.98
N SER A 340 0.54 14.15 -24.30
CA SER A 340 0.18 13.10 -23.36
C SER A 340 1.17 11.93 -23.43
N GLY A 341 1.52 11.36 -22.29
CA GLY A 341 2.37 10.17 -22.21
C GLY A 341 2.14 9.38 -20.93
N ALA A 342 2.99 8.38 -20.69
CA ALA A 342 2.94 7.44 -19.54
C ALA A 342 1.74 6.47 -19.49
N ALA A 343 0.63 6.77 -20.16
CA ALA A 343 -0.49 5.86 -20.36
C ALA A 343 -1.26 6.24 -21.65
N PRO A 344 -1.99 5.31 -22.28
CA PRO A 344 -2.80 5.61 -23.46
C PRO A 344 -3.87 6.67 -23.14
N LEU A 345 -4.02 7.64 -24.04
CA LEU A 345 -5.15 8.59 -24.04
C LEU A 345 -6.13 8.19 -25.14
N GLY A 346 -7.42 8.13 -24.80
CA GLY A 346 -8.46 7.73 -25.76
C GLY A 346 -8.83 8.85 -26.73
N ALA A 347 -9.19 8.48 -27.97
CA ALA A 347 -9.67 9.42 -28.99
C ALA A 347 -10.78 10.37 -28.51
N LEU A 348 -11.76 9.86 -27.75
CA LEU A 348 -12.84 10.67 -27.19
C LEU A 348 -12.36 11.68 -26.14
N ASP A 349 -11.34 11.35 -25.36
CA ASP A 349 -10.78 12.26 -24.34
C ASP A 349 -9.99 13.38 -25.03
N GLU A 350 -9.28 13.06 -26.12
CA GLU A 350 -8.66 14.06 -27.00
C GLU A 350 -9.71 15.01 -27.58
N GLU A 351 -10.80 14.46 -28.15
CA GLU A 351 -11.88 15.25 -28.75
C GLU A 351 -12.52 16.20 -27.72
N ARG A 352 -12.87 15.69 -26.53
CA ARG A 352 -13.47 16.52 -25.47
C ARG A 352 -12.53 17.62 -24.99
N PHE A 353 -11.22 17.33 -24.87
CA PHE A 353 -10.25 18.37 -24.55
C PHE A 353 -10.20 19.45 -25.62
N LEU A 354 -10.16 19.06 -26.90
CA LEU A 354 -10.09 19.97 -28.03
C LEU A 354 -11.37 20.81 -28.19
N GLN A 355 -12.54 20.31 -27.79
CA GLN A 355 -13.76 21.13 -27.71
C GLN A 355 -13.61 22.28 -26.70
N LYS A 356 -12.88 22.06 -25.60
CA LYS A 356 -12.62 23.08 -24.57
C LYS A 356 -11.41 23.96 -24.89
N ALA A 357 -10.45 23.45 -25.66
CA ALA A 357 -9.24 24.15 -26.08
C ALA A 357 -9.04 24.02 -27.61
N PRO A 358 -9.89 24.66 -28.43
CA PRO A 358 -9.92 24.43 -29.89
C PRO A 358 -8.66 24.93 -30.63
N LYS A 359 -7.85 25.78 -29.98
CA LYS A 359 -6.56 26.25 -30.52
C LYS A 359 -5.39 25.31 -30.23
N SER A 360 -5.57 24.36 -29.31
CA SER A 360 -4.53 23.42 -28.93
C SER A 360 -4.44 22.25 -29.91
N LYS A 361 -3.26 21.64 -29.97
CA LYS A 361 -3.01 20.35 -30.62
C LYS A 361 -2.75 19.30 -29.55
N MET A 362 -3.37 18.12 -29.66
CA MET A 362 -3.17 17.02 -28.72
C MET A 362 -2.33 15.95 -29.39
N VAL A 363 -1.13 15.69 -28.86
CA VAL A 363 -0.22 14.67 -29.40
C VAL A 363 0.15 13.68 -28.30
N GLN A 364 0.40 12.42 -28.65
CA GLN A 364 0.86 11.42 -27.69
C GLN A 364 2.30 11.00 -27.96
N GLY A 365 3.01 10.59 -26.90
CA GLY A 365 4.34 9.99 -27.00
C GLY A 365 4.44 8.74 -26.13
N TYR A 366 5.27 7.80 -26.57
CA TYR A 366 5.51 6.57 -25.83
C TYR A 366 7.00 6.33 -25.60
N GLY A 367 7.28 5.79 -24.42
CA GLY A 367 8.46 5.02 -24.14
C GLY A 367 8.62 4.79 -22.64
N LEU A 368 9.80 4.37 -22.24
CA LEU A 368 10.08 3.76 -20.94
C LEU A 368 11.27 4.44 -20.26
N THR A 369 11.45 4.23 -18.97
CA THR A 369 12.65 4.72 -18.27
C THR A 369 13.92 4.18 -18.92
N GLU A 370 13.86 2.94 -19.39
CA GLU A 370 14.89 2.21 -20.10
C GLU A 370 15.19 2.77 -21.52
N THR A 371 14.43 3.74 -22.02
CA THR A 371 14.61 4.35 -23.35
C THR A 371 14.74 5.88 -23.32
N SER A 372 14.97 6.43 -22.12
CA SER A 372 15.39 7.81 -21.86
C SER A 372 14.50 9.06 -22.14
N PRO A 373 13.15 9.06 -22.27
CA PRO A 373 12.24 7.94 -22.36
C PRO A 373 11.69 7.66 -23.77
N VAL A 374 11.72 8.59 -24.72
CA VAL A 374 10.83 8.52 -25.90
C VAL A 374 11.34 7.56 -26.98
N VAL A 375 10.47 6.69 -27.48
CA VAL A 375 10.72 5.79 -28.63
C VAL A 375 9.90 6.20 -29.84
N THR A 376 8.65 6.58 -29.60
CA THR A 376 7.73 7.02 -30.66
C THR A 376 7.02 8.30 -30.22
N MET A 377 6.70 9.17 -31.19
CA MET A 377 5.94 10.38 -30.92
C MET A 377 5.00 10.72 -32.07
N CYS A 378 3.80 11.17 -31.72
CA CYS A 378 2.87 11.74 -32.67
C CYS A 378 3.30 13.18 -32.98
N THR A 379 3.49 13.50 -34.26
CA THR A 379 3.84 14.86 -34.69
C THR A 379 2.58 15.71 -34.81
N VAL A 380 2.73 17.03 -34.69
CA VAL A 380 1.65 17.98 -34.99
C VAL A 380 1.15 17.80 -36.43
N LYS A 381 2.05 17.47 -37.37
CA LYS A 381 1.70 17.16 -38.76
C LYS A 381 0.80 15.93 -38.87
N LEU A 382 1.10 14.84 -38.17
CA LEU A 382 0.24 13.64 -38.17
C LEU A 382 -1.12 13.92 -37.54
N PHE A 383 -1.13 14.70 -36.46
CA PHE A 383 -2.37 15.15 -35.82
C PHE A 383 -3.22 15.99 -36.79
N ASP A 384 -2.64 16.98 -37.46
CA ASP A 384 -3.35 17.85 -38.42
C ASP A 384 -3.88 17.08 -39.64
N GLN A 385 -3.24 15.96 -39.99
CA GLN A 385 -3.69 15.05 -41.04
C GLN A 385 -4.81 14.09 -40.59
N GLY A 386 -5.22 14.14 -39.30
CA GLY A 386 -6.19 13.20 -38.74
C GLY A 386 -5.66 11.76 -38.62
N LYS A 387 -4.34 11.57 -38.68
CA LYS A 387 -3.68 10.25 -38.65
C LYS A 387 -3.04 9.92 -37.30
N GLY A 388 -3.12 10.86 -36.35
CA GLY A 388 -2.45 10.78 -35.05
C GLY A 388 -3.32 10.34 -33.87
N THR A 389 -4.65 10.42 -34.01
CA THR A 389 -5.61 10.17 -32.93
C THR A 389 -5.46 8.76 -32.34
N GLY A 390 -5.35 8.67 -31.01
CA GLY A 390 -5.18 7.39 -30.30
C GLY A 390 -3.86 6.65 -30.56
N SER A 391 -2.99 7.20 -31.41
CA SER A 391 -1.70 6.60 -31.75
C SER A 391 -0.58 7.09 -30.84
N ILE A 392 0.47 6.28 -30.68
CA ILE A 392 1.74 6.73 -30.07
C ILE A 392 2.71 7.30 -31.12
N GLY A 393 2.23 7.49 -32.35
CA GLY A 393 2.91 8.14 -33.46
C GLY A 393 3.94 7.29 -34.17
N GLN A 394 5.01 7.93 -34.62
CA GLN A 394 6.06 7.30 -35.43
C GLN A 394 7.38 7.21 -34.65
N VAL A 395 8.26 6.32 -35.08
CA VAL A 395 9.58 6.09 -34.47
C VAL A 395 10.44 7.36 -34.57
N VAL A 396 11.15 7.69 -33.48
CA VAL A 396 12.07 8.85 -33.46
C VAL A 396 13.39 8.56 -34.21
N PRO A 397 14.11 9.57 -34.74
CA PRO A 397 15.37 9.40 -35.48
C PRO A 397 16.38 8.45 -34.84
N ASN A 398 17.23 7.81 -35.65
CA ASN A 398 18.28 6.88 -35.22
C ASN A 398 17.78 5.67 -34.40
N THR A 399 16.47 5.40 -34.42
CA THR A 399 15.84 4.29 -33.70
C THR A 399 15.25 3.29 -34.67
N GLU A 400 15.43 2.01 -34.36
CA GLU A 400 14.81 0.89 -35.03
C GLU A 400 13.84 0.22 -34.06
N THR A 401 12.73 -0.26 -34.59
CA THR A 401 11.72 -1.02 -33.85
C THR A 401 11.26 -2.22 -34.65
N LYS A 402 10.76 -3.24 -33.96
CA LYS A 402 10.01 -4.33 -34.59
C LYS A 402 8.98 -4.89 -33.63
N PHE A 403 7.91 -5.45 -34.18
CA PHE A 403 7.03 -6.32 -33.42
C PHE A 403 7.38 -7.77 -33.68
N VAL A 404 7.34 -8.60 -32.64
CA VAL A 404 7.55 -10.06 -32.76
C VAL A 404 6.37 -10.81 -32.16
N ALA A 405 6.03 -11.97 -32.73
CA ALA A 405 5.01 -12.83 -32.14
C ALA A 405 5.47 -13.33 -30.76
N ILE A 406 4.53 -13.44 -29.83
CA ILE A 406 4.80 -13.69 -28.40
C ILE A 406 5.33 -15.12 -28.15
N ASP A 407 4.97 -16.04 -29.03
CA ASP A 407 5.28 -17.46 -29.02
C ASP A 407 6.34 -17.86 -30.05
N ASP A 408 6.89 -16.91 -30.82
CA ASP A 408 7.91 -17.19 -31.83
C ASP A 408 9.33 -17.06 -31.24
N PRO A 409 10.04 -18.20 -31.01
CA PRO A 409 11.41 -18.17 -30.50
C PRO A 409 12.41 -17.63 -31.52
N THR A 410 12.04 -17.53 -32.81
CA THR A 410 12.92 -17.03 -33.88
C THR A 410 12.99 -15.50 -33.91
N GLY A 411 12.00 -14.80 -33.32
CA GLY A 411 11.98 -13.34 -33.20
C GLY A 411 11.84 -12.61 -34.53
N LYS A 412 11.13 -13.22 -35.50
CA LYS A 412 10.91 -12.64 -36.83
C LYS A 412 10.04 -11.37 -36.74
N PRO A 413 10.38 -10.30 -37.48
CA PRO A 413 9.58 -9.08 -37.48
C PRO A 413 8.22 -9.26 -38.17
N LEU A 414 7.16 -8.85 -37.47
CA LEU A 414 5.78 -8.85 -37.95
C LEU A 414 5.50 -7.68 -38.90
N GLY A 415 4.62 -7.90 -39.88
CA GLY A 415 4.21 -6.89 -40.85
C GLY A 415 3.17 -5.89 -40.31
N PRO A 416 2.70 -4.94 -41.14
CA PRO A 416 1.69 -3.97 -40.76
C PRO A 416 0.41 -4.64 -40.22
N ASN A 417 -0.20 -4.02 -39.22
CA ASN A 417 -1.42 -4.41 -38.53
C ASN A 417 -1.37 -5.80 -37.84
N GLN A 418 -0.17 -6.38 -37.71
CA GLN A 418 0.05 -7.61 -36.95
C GLN A 418 0.49 -7.27 -35.53
N SER A 419 -0.25 -7.79 -34.55
CA SER A 419 0.02 -7.51 -33.14
C SER A 419 1.13 -8.41 -32.57
N GLY A 420 2.06 -7.83 -31.82
CA GLY A 420 3.16 -8.55 -31.16
C GLY A 420 3.80 -7.76 -30.02
N GLU A 421 4.91 -8.28 -29.47
CA GLU A 421 5.75 -7.56 -28.51
C GLU A 421 6.63 -6.54 -29.22
N LEU A 422 6.65 -5.30 -28.75
CA LEU A 422 7.51 -4.24 -29.28
C LEU A 422 8.94 -4.42 -28.77
N LEU A 423 9.88 -4.53 -29.70
CA LEU A 423 11.32 -4.53 -29.45
C LEU A 423 11.92 -3.23 -30.00
N VAL A 424 12.86 -2.65 -29.26
CA VAL A 424 13.46 -1.35 -29.56
C VAL A 424 14.98 -1.46 -29.60
N LYS A 425 15.60 -0.79 -30.56
CA LYS A 425 17.04 -0.65 -30.65
C LYS A 425 17.38 0.78 -31.08
N GLY A 426 18.23 1.45 -30.31
CA GLY A 426 18.59 2.83 -30.60
C GLY A 426 19.54 3.40 -29.55
N PRO A 427 20.14 4.56 -29.82
CA PRO A 427 21.15 5.17 -28.94
C PRO A 427 20.57 5.70 -27.62
N GLN A 428 19.25 5.84 -27.50
CA GLN A 428 18.54 6.23 -26.27
C GLN A 428 18.27 5.07 -25.30
N VAL A 429 18.47 3.82 -25.73
CA VAL A 429 18.22 2.64 -24.92
C VAL A 429 19.30 2.52 -23.83
N MET A 430 18.87 2.21 -22.61
CA MET A 430 19.72 2.07 -21.43
C MET A 430 20.87 1.09 -21.64
N ARG A 431 21.91 1.22 -20.82
CA ARG A 431 23.01 0.26 -20.75
C ARG A 431 22.60 -1.06 -20.06
N GLY A 432 21.64 -1.00 -19.14
CA GLY A 432 21.18 -2.14 -18.34
C GLY A 432 20.67 -1.73 -16.96
N TYR A 433 20.46 -2.71 -16.09
CA TYR A 433 20.04 -2.49 -14.71
C TYR A 433 21.23 -2.54 -13.74
N HIS A 434 21.32 -1.56 -12.84
CA HIS A 434 22.38 -1.45 -11.84
C HIS A 434 22.39 -2.67 -10.90
N ASN A 435 23.56 -3.29 -10.74
CA ASN A 435 23.76 -4.49 -9.90
C ASN A 435 22.81 -5.67 -10.23
N ARG A 436 22.34 -5.80 -11.48
CA ARG A 436 21.39 -6.83 -11.93
C ARG A 436 21.74 -7.39 -13.33
N PRO A 437 22.85 -8.15 -13.46
CA PRO A 437 23.32 -8.65 -14.75
C PRO A 437 22.35 -9.63 -15.43
N GLU A 438 21.69 -10.50 -14.67
CA GLU A 438 20.73 -11.48 -15.22
C GLU A 438 19.47 -10.80 -15.75
N GLU A 439 18.89 -9.86 -15.00
CA GLU A 439 17.76 -9.08 -15.48
C GLU A 439 18.11 -8.19 -16.66
N THR A 440 19.36 -7.71 -16.72
CA THR A 440 19.88 -7.00 -17.90
C THR A 440 19.90 -7.95 -19.09
N LYS A 441 20.54 -9.12 -18.96
CA LYS A 441 20.59 -10.13 -20.02
C LYS A 441 19.19 -10.52 -20.52
N ASN A 442 18.23 -10.70 -19.61
CA ASN A 442 16.85 -11.08 -19.96
C ASN A 442 16.04 -9.94 -20.62
N ALA A 443 16.43 -8.69 -20.39
CA ALA A 443 15.79 -7.54 -21.03
C ALA A 443 16.24 -7.34 -22.49
N PHE A 444 17.34 -7.97 -22.90
CA PHE A 444 17.86 -7.88 -24.26
C PHE A 444 17.80 -9.22 -25.00
N GLN A 445 17.43 -9.19 -26.26
CA GLN A 445 17.47 -10.34 -27.16
C GLN A 445 18.18 -9.94 -28.44
N ASN A 446 19.36 -10.51 -28.71
CA ASN A 446 20.16 -10.21 -29.92
C ASN A 446 20.37 -8.71 -30.15
N GLY A 447 20.62 -7.94 -29.08
CA GLY A 447 20.81 -6.48 -29.13
C GLY A 447 19.54 -5.64 -29.18
N TRP A 448 18.35 -6.26 -29.14
CA TRP A 448 17.06 -5.58 -29.04
C TRP A 448 16.57 -5.53 -27.61
N PHE A 449 16.15 -4.36 -27.13
CA PHE A 449 15.49 -4.23 -25.85
C PHE A 449 14.03 -4.65 -25.94
N ARG A 450 13.62 -5.58 -25.07
CA ARG A 450 12.25 -6.09 -24.98
C ARG A 450 11.43 -5.21 -24.05
N THR A 451 10.45 -4.50 -24.61
CA THR A 451 9.63 -3.55 -23.83
C THR A 451 8.62 -4.26 -22.93
N GLY A 452 8.17 -5.46 -23.31
CA GLY A 452 7.03 -6.13 -22.69
C GLY A 452 5.67 -5.48 -22.97
N ASP A 453 5.64 -4.45 -23.84
CA ASP A 453 4.45 -3.76 -24.31
C ASP A 453 4.04 -4.34 -25.69
N LEU A 454 2.73 -4.47 -25.90
CA LEU A 454 2.12 -5.09 -27.07
C LEU A 454 1.45 -4.03 -27.94
N GLY A 455 1.50 -4.24 -29.24
CA GLY A 455 0.91 -3.33 -30.20
C GLY A 455 1.13 -3.78 -31.63
N HIS A 456 0.85 -2.86 -32.54
CA HIS A 456 1.13 -3.00 -33.97
C HIS A 456 1.45 -1.63 -34.56
N TYR A 457 1.85 -1.62 -35.82
CA TYR A 457 1.96 -0.41 -36.64
C TYR A 457 1.12 -0.58 -37.90
N ASN A 458 0.58 0.50 -38.45
CA ASN A 458 -0.18 0.45 -39.70
C ASN A 458 0.71 0.62 -40.95
N GLU A 459 0.10 0.63 -42.13
CA GLU A 459 0.78 0.80 -43.43
C GLU A 459 1.53 2.14 -43.55
N HIS A 460 1.19 3.13 -42.71
CA HIS A 460 1.86 4.42 -42.62
C HIS A 460 2.93 4.46 -41.52
N GLN A 461 3.28 3.31 -40.93
CA GLN A 461 4.22 3.17 -39.82
C GLN A 461 3.82 3.99 -38.59
N VAL A 462 2.52 4.21 -38.39
CA VAL A 462 1.98 4.81 -37.17
C VAL A 462 1.70 3.68 -36.17
N PHE A 463 2.20 3.83 -34.95
CA PHE A 463 2.22 2.81 -33.92
C PHE A 463 1.03 2.96 -32.96
N PHE A 464 0.50 1.82 -32.53
CA PHE A 464 -0.59 1.71 -31.57
C PHE A 464 -0.23 0.66 -30.53
N LEU A 465 -0.34 1.01 -29.25
CA LEU A 465 -0.17 0.06 -28.16
C LEU A 465 -1.54 -0.46 -27.73
N THR A 466 -1.67 -1.78 -27.71
CA THR A 466 -2.92 -2.47 -27.40
C THR A 466 -2.91 -3.06 -26.00
N ASP A 467 -1.76 -3.48 -25.46
CA ASP A 467 -1.70 -3.98 -24.09
C ASP A 467 -0.28 -4.13 -23.54
N ARG A 468 -0.15 -4.73 -22.35
CA ARG A 468 1.09 -5.32 -21.87
C ARG A 468 1.02 -6.84 -22.00
N LEU A 469 2.17 -7.46 -22.25
CA LEU A 469 2.30 -8.92 -22.33
C LEU A 469 1.74 -9.64 -21.08
N LYS A 470 1.79 -8.96 -19.92
CA LYS A 470 1.30 -9.47 -18.64
C LYS A 470 -0.18 -9.22 -18.37
N GLU A 471 -0.88 -8.48 -19.23
CA GLU A 471 -2.26 -8.02 -19.05
C GLU A 471 -3.27 -8.65 -20.05
N LEU A 472 -2.78 -9.38 -21.07
CA LEU A 472 -3.61 -10.11 -22.05
C LEU A 472 -4.57 -11.12 -21.45
N ILE A 473 -5.75 -11.22 -22.08
CA ILE A 473 -6.79 -12.22 -21.81
C ILE A 473 -6.52 -13.45 -22.66
N LYS A 474 -6.60 -14.66 -22.09
CA LYS A 474 -6.30 -15.91 -22.79
C LYS A 474 -7.56 -16.74 -23.02
N VAL A 475 -8.13 -16.65 -24.23
CA VAL A 475 -9.34 -17.35 -24.66
C VAL A 475 -8.96 -18.54 -25.54
N ARG A 476 -9.10 -19.78 -25.05
CA ARG A 476 -8.70 -21.04 -25.73
C ARG A 476 -7.26 -21.02 -26.27
N GLY A 477 -6.35 -20.38 -25.54
CA GLY A 477 -4.95 -20.21 -25.96
C GLY A 477 -4.72 -19.01 -26.91
N PHE A 478 -5.78 -18.41 -27.47
CA PHE A 478 -5.69 -17.16 -28.22
C PHE A 478 -5.60 -15.98 -27.25
N GLN A 479 -4.74 -15.01 -27.59
CA GLN A 479 -4.53 -13.82 -26.79
C GLN A 479 -5.44 -12.69 -27.27
N VAL A 480 -6.20 -12.11 -26.35
CA VAL A 480 -7.13 -11.01 -26.57
C VAL A 480 -6.65 -9.82 -25.78
N ALA A 481 -6.45 -8.69 -26.46
CA ALA A 481 -6.05 -7.43 -25.84
C ALA A 481 -7.28 -6.68 -25.29
N PRO A 482 -7.41 -6.50 -23.97
CA PRO A 482 -8.41 -5.64 -23.36
C PRO A 482 -8.62 -4.29 -24.05
N ALA A 483 -7.56 -3.56 -24.41
CA ALA A 483 -7.72 -2.20 -24.94
C ALA A 483 -8.40 -2.15 -26.31
N GLU A 484 -8.21 -3.17 -27.16
CA GLU A 484 -8.90 -3.31 -28.46
C GLU A 484 -10.42 -3.32 -28.25
N LEU A 485 -10.88 -4.09 -27.25
CA LEU A 485 -12.30 -4.17 -26.92
C LEU A 485 -12.80 -2.90 -26.23
N GLU A 486 -12.00 -2.29 -25.36
CA GLU A 486 -12.32 -1.02 -24.68
C GLU A 486 -12.53 0.13 -25.67
N GLU A 487 -11.77 0.17 -26.75
CA GLU A 487 -11.93 1.16 -27.83
C GLU A 487 -13.23 0.94 -28.60
N ILE A 488 -13.48 -0.28 -29.09
CA ILE A 488 -14.73 -0.62 -29.80
C ILE A 488 -15.96 -0.33 -28.93
N ILE A 489 -15.89 -0.60 -27.62
CA ILE A 489 -16.99 -0.32 -26.69
C ILE A 489 -17.21 1.19 -26.53
N ARG A 490 -16.15 1.99 -26.44
CA ARG A 490 -16.25 3.45 -26.29
C ARG A 490 -16.81 4.14 -27.54
N ASP A 491 -16.61 3.57 -28.72
CA ASP A 491 -17.23 4.05 -29.96
C ASP A 491 -18.76 3.89 -29.97
N PHE A 492 -19.33 3.09 -29.08
CA PHE A 492 -20.77 2.96 -28.98
C PHE A 492 -21.39 4.24 -28.40
N SER A 493 -22.33 4.84 -29.13
CA SER A 493 -22.78 6.23 -28.90
C SER A 493 -23.38 6.54 -27.51
N ALA A 494 -23.74 5.51 -26.74
CA ALA A 494 -24.27 5.59 -25.37
C ALA A 494 -23.23 5.29 -24.28
N VAL A 495 -21.96 5.07 -24.62
CA VAL A 495 -20.85 4.81 -23.69
C VAL A 495 -19.99 6.06 -23.48
N GLU A 496 -19.60 6.31 -22.23
CA GLU A 496 -18.70 7.37 -21.82
C GLU A 496 -17.28 6.87 -21.53
N ASP A 497 -17.14 5.74 -20.84
CA ASP A 497 -15.84 5.13 -20.50
C ASP A 497 -15.99 3.60 -20.44
N ALA A 498 -14.92 2.85 -20.66
CA ALA A 498 -14.96 1.40 -20.63
C ALA A 498 -13.65 0.77 -20.17
N ALA A 499 -13.75 -0.41 -19.56
CA ALA A 499 -12.61 -1.27 -19.24
C ALA A 499 -12.98 -2.73 -19.50
N VAL A 500 -12.03 -3.50 -20.02
CA VAL A 500 -12.23 -4.92 -20.30
C VAL A 500 -11.24 -5.75 -19.49
N ILE A 501 -11.71 -6.89 -19.01
CA ILE A 501 -10.90 -7.86 -18.29
C ILE A 501 -11.18 -9.27 -18.79
N GLY A 502 -10.21 -10.16 -18.57
CA GLY A 502 -10.42 -11.60 -18.69
C GLY A 502 -11.09 -12.12 -17.44
N VAL A 503 -12.18 -12.84 -17.62
CA VAL A 503 -12.86 -13.56 -16.55
C VAL A 503 -12.73 -15.07 -16.75
N PRO A 504 -12.55 -15.87 -15.69
CA PRO A 504 -12.38 -17.31 -15.84
C PRO A 504 -13.59 -17.97 -16.52
N ASP A 505 -13.31 -18.92 -17.41
CA ASP A 505 -14.30 -19.79 -18.02
C ASP A 505 -13.75 -21.21 -18.13
N ASP A 506 -14.57 -22.20 -17.77
CA ASP A 506 -14.11 -23.59 -17.62
C ASP A 506 -13.70 -24.25 -18.95
N ILE A 507 -14.19 -23.73 -20.08
CA ILE A 507 -13.94 -24.30 -21.42
C ILE A 507 -12.93 -23.45 -22.18
N ASN A 508 -13.03 -22.13 -22.03
CA ASN A 508 -12.26 -21.16 -22.79
C ASN A 508 -11.03 -20.63 -22.04
N GLY A 509 -10.81 -21.00 -20.77
CA GLY A 509 -9.75 -20.46 -19.93
C GLY A 509 -10.16 -19.09 -19.39
N GLU A 510 -10.17 -18.07 -20.24
CA GLU A 510 -10.78 -16.77 -19.95
C GLU A 510 -11.79 -16.38 -21.03
N LEU A 511 -12.76 -15.52 -20.67
CA LEU A 511 -13.65 -14.81 -21.58
C LEU A 511 -13.53 -13.29 -21.38
N PRO A 512 -13.65 -12.47 -22.42
CA PRO A 512 -13.67 -11.01 -22.25
C PRO A 512 -14.96 -10.54 -21.58
N ARG A 513 -14.84 -9.75 -20.50
CA ARG A 513 -15.94 -9.04 -19.82
C ARG A 513 -15.70 -7.54 -19.85
N ALA A 514 -16.74 -6.78 -20.18
CA ALA A 514 -16.69 -5.32 -20.20
C ALA A 514 -17.32 -4.69 -18.93
N TYR A 515 -16.72 -3.61 -18.46
CA TYR A 515 -17.28 -2.64 -17.54
C TYR A 515 -17.47 -1.33 -18.27
N VAL A 516 -18.65 -0.72 -18.15
CA VAL A 516 -19.06 0.38 -19.01
C VAL A 516 -19.70 1.50 -18.20
N VAL A 517 -19.25 2.73 -18.41
CA VAL A 517 -19.87 3.94 -17.88
C VAL A 517 -20.79 4.51 -18.95
N PRO A 518 -22.11 4.66 -18.71
CA PRO A 518 -23.03 5.21 -19.69
C PRO A 518 -22.86 6.72 -19.84
N LYS A 519 -23.06 7.23 -21.06
CA LYS A 519 -23.05 8.67 -21.32
C LYS A 519 -24.33 9.32 -20.79
N LYS A 520 -24.18 10.38 -19.99
CA LYS A 520 -25.32 11.06 -19.32
C LYS A 520 -26.41 11.45 -20.33
N GLY A 521 -27.65 11.05 -20.06
CA GLY A 521 -28.82 11.37 -20.90
C GLY A 521 -29.02 10.47 -22.13
N LYS A 522 -28.17 9.46 -22.36
CA LYS A 522 -28.38 8.44 -23.40
C LYS A 522 -28.58 7.06 -22.76
N PRO A 523 -29.72 6.39 -23.02
CA PRO A 523 -29.93 5.04 -22.49
C PRO A 523 -28.99 4.03 -23.16
N LEU A 524 -28.30 3.21 -22.36
CA LEU A 524 -27.45 2.12 -22.81
C LEU A 524 -28.14 0.78 -22.54
N LYS A 525 -28.40 -0.01 -23.59
CA LYS A 525 -28.85 -1.41 -23.46
C LYS A 525 -27.67 -2.34 -23.68
N GLU A 526 -27.47 -3.30 -22.78
CA GLU A 526 -26.32 -4.23 -22.83
C GLU A 526 -26.32 -5.09 -24.11
N GLN A 527 -27.50 -5.56 -24.55
CA GLN A 527 -27.64 -6.39 -25.74
C GLN A 527 -27.16 -5.68 -27.02
N ASP A 528 -27.54 -4.42 -27.20
CA ASP A 528 -27.17 -3.61 -28.35
C ASP A 528 -25.64 -3.44 -28.43
N LEU A 529 -24.97 -3.30 -27.27
CA LEU A 529 -23.52 -3.20 -27.19
C LEU A 529 -22.83 -4.55 -27.47
N VAL A 530 -23.37 -5.67 -26.97
CA VAL A 530 -22.85 -7.01 -27.29
C VAL A 530 -22.92 -7.27 -28.79
N GLU A 531 -24.05 -6.98 -29.44
CA GLU A 531 -24.23 -7.16 -30.88
C GLU A 531 -23.32 -6.25 -31.69
N TYR A 532 -23.15 -5.00 -31.24
CA TYR A 532 -22.25 -4.04 -31.86
C TYR A 532 -20.79 -4.53 -31.85
N VAL A 533 -20.29 -5.01 -30.69
CA VAL A 533 -18.94 -5.57 -30.59
C VAL A 533 -18.82 -6.86 -31.40
N ALA A 534 -19.83 -7.75 -31.35
CA ALA A 534 -19.81 -9.03 -32.05
C ALA A 534 -19.74 -8.91 -33.59
N LYS A 535 -20.29 -7.84 -34.16
CA LYS A 535 -20.17 -7.50 -35.59
C LYS A 535 -18.76 -7.03 -35.99
N LYS A 536 -17.92 -6.66 -35.03
CA LYS A 536 -16.61 -6.02 -35.26
C LYS A 536 -15.40 -6.87 -34.85
N VAL A 537 -15.60 -7.98 -34.14
CA VAL A 537 -14.49 -8.82 -33.64
C VAL A 537 -14.72 -10.31 -33.88
N ALA A 538 -13.63 -11.08 -33.95
CA ALA A 538 -13.68 -12.53 -34.11
C ALA A 538 -14.42 -13.25 -32.94
N PRO A 539 -14.99 -14.45 -33.13
CA PRO A 539 -15.83 -15.12 -32.13
C PRO A 539 -15.23 -15.34 -30.74
N TYR A 540 -13.90 -15.42 -30.63
CA TYR A 540 -13.18 -15.59 -29.36
C TYR A 540 -12.89 -14.25 -28.65
N LYS A 541 -13.03 -13.11 -29.33
CA LYS A 541 -12.88 -11.76 -28.77
C LYS A 541 -14.20 -11.15 -28.28
N GLN A 542 -15.33 -11.80 -28.57
CA GLN A 542 -16.66 -11.31 -28.18
C GLN A 542 -16.82 -11.24 -26.65
N LEU A 543 -17.66 -10.31 -26.16
CA LEU A 543 -17.92 -10.05 -24.74
C LEU A 543 -18.75 -11.15 -24.04
N LYS A 544 -18.35 -12.40 -24.20
CA LYS A 544 -19.03 -13.58 -23.64
C LYS A 544 -18.89 -13.69 -22.12
N GLY A 545 -17.96 -12.94 -21.52
CA GLY A 545 -17.86 -12.75 -20.07
C GLY A 545 -18.89 -11.77 -19.50
N GLY A 546 -19.73 -11.17 -20.35
CA GLY A 546 -20.81 -10.25 -19.98
C GLY A 546 -20.41 -8.78 -19.98
N ILE A 547 -21.39 -7.93 -19.68
CA ILE A 547 -21.25 -6.48 -19.53
C ILE A 547 -21.70 -6.10 -18.13
N GLU A 548 -21.09 -5.08 -17.54
CA GLU A 548 -21.53 -4.48 -16.28
C GLU A 548 -21.49 -2.96 -16.36
N ILE A 549 -22.62 -2.33 -16.07
CA ILE A 549 -22.71 -0.88 -15.98
C ILE A 549 -22.12 -0.40 -14.64
N VAL A 550 -21.20 0.57 -14.69
CA VAL A 550 -20.53 1.12 -13.50
C VAL A 550 -20.51 2.64 -13.53
N ASP A 551 -20.44 3.27 -12.36
CA ASP A 551 -20.41 4.73 -12.25
C ASP A 551 -19.09 5.34 -12.73
N ALA A 552 -17.98 4.59 -12.60
CA ALA A 552 -16.66 5.01 -13.05
C ALA A 552 -15.73 3.80 -13.27
N ILE A 553 -14.78 3.94 -14.20
CA ILE A 553 -13.67 3.00 -14.36
C ILE A 553 -12.56 3.33 -13.36
N PRO A 554 -12.12 2.40 -12.50
CA PRO A 554 -11.07 2.66 -11.51
C PRO A 554 -9.72 2.88 -12.21
N LYS A 555 -9.08 4.03 -11.96
CA LYS A 555 -7.81 4.45 -12.57
C LYS A 555 -6.83 4.94 -11.48
N ASN A 556 -5.52 4.80 -11.70
CA ASN A 556 -4.50 5.33 -10.78
C ASN A 556 -4.26 6.84 -10.99
N ALA A 557 -3.35 7.43 -10.21
CA ALA A 557 -3.01 8.86 -10.33
C ALA A 557 -2.38 9.26 -11.69
N ALA A 558 -1.96 8.28 -12.51
CA ALA A 558 -1.49 8.45 -13.88
C ALA A 558 -2.55 8.06 -14.94
N GLY A 559 -3.78 7.74 -14.52
CA GLY A 559 -4.93 7.48 -15.41
C GLY A 559 -5.00 6.05 -15.92
N LYS A 560 -4.05 5.21 -15.52
CA LYS A 560 -4.01 3.81 -15.92
C LYS A 560 -5.15 3.04 -15.23
N ILE A 561 -5.93 2.30 -16.03
CA ILE A 561 -7.00 1.42 -15.53
C ILE A 561 -6.42 0.42 -14.52
N LEU A 562 -7.02 0.40 -13.34
CA LEU A 562 -6.70 -0.54 -12.27
C LEU A 562 -7.44 -1.86 -12.50
N ARG A 563 -7.10 -2.58 -13.58
CA ARG A 563 -7.77 -3.84 -13.99
C ARG A 563 -7.86 -4.88 -12.89
N ARG A 564 -6.89 -4.89 -11.96
CA ARG A 564 -6.92 -5.73 -10.75
C ARG A 564 -8.17 -5.48 -9.90
N GLN A 565 -8.61 -4.24 -9.75
CA GLN A 565 -9.82 -3.90 -8.98
C GLN A 565 -11.09 -4.40 -9.69
N LEU A 566 -11.14 -4.29 -11.01
CA LEU A 566 -12.24 -4.81 -11.83
C LEU A 566 -12.30 -6.35 -11.80
N LYS A 567 -11.16 -7.05 -11.86
CA LYS A 567 -11.11 -8.51 -11.67
C LYS A 567 -11.63 -8.90 -10.28
N LEU A 568 -11.22 -8.18 -9.23
CA LEU A 568 -11.72 -8.41 -7.88
C LEU A 568 -13.24 -8.14 -7.76
N LYS A 569 -13.75 -7.11 -8.44
CA LYS A 569 -15.19 -6.80 -8.49
C LYS A 569 -15.99 -7.93 -9.16
N TYR A 570 -15.53 -8.43 -10.31
CA TYR A 570 -16.16 -9.56 -11.00
C TYR A 570 -16.21 -10.81 -10.12
N MET A 571 -15.09 -11.14 -9.48
CA MET A 571 -15.01 -12.31 -8.61
C MET A 571 -16.01 -12.22 -7.47
N LYS A 572 -16.18 -11.05 -6.85
CA LYS A 572 -17.19 -10.81 -5.81
C LYS A 572 -18.62 -10.98 -6.33
N ALA A 573 -18.97 -10.39 -7.49
CA ALA A 573 -20.32 -10.50 -8.07
C ALA A 573 -20.67 -11.92 -8.55
N THR A 574 -19.70 -12.66 -9.07
CA THR A 574 -19.88 -14.05 -9.53
C THR A 574 -20.12 -14.99 -8.35
N ILE A 575 -19.45 -14.76 -7.22
CA ILE A 575 -19.69 -15.49 -5.98
C ILE A 575 -21.12 -15.23 -5.45
N LEU A 576 -21.58 -13.97 -5.50
CA LEU A 576 -22.94 -13.60 -5.09
C LEU A 576 -24.03 -14.18 -6.03
N SER A 577 -23.87 -14.14 -7.35
CA SER A 577 -24.88 -14.65 -8.30
C SER A 577 -24.99 -16.18 -8.36
N ARG A 578 -23.92 -16.92 -8.04
CA ARG A 578 -23.97 -18.38 -7.88
C ARG A 578 -24.74 -18.80 -6.61
N SER A 579 -24.81 -17.94 -5.59
CA SER A 579 -25.68 -18.17 -4.41
C SER A 579 -27.18 -17.98 -4.74
N ALA A 580 -27.52 -17.15 -5.74
CA ALA A 580 -28.91 -16.85 -6.11
C ALA A 580 -29.55 -17.86 -7.10
N ARG A 581 -28.76 -18.64 -7.86
CA ARG A 581 -29.28 -19.60 -8.86
C ARG A 581 -29.59 -21.01 -8.32
N GLY A 582 -29.44 -21.25 -7.01
CA GLY A 582 -29.89 -22.49 -6.38
C GLY A 582 -31.42 -22.63 -6.31
N ASN A 583 -32.16 -21.54 -6.48
CA ASN A 583 -33.62 -21.50 -6.45
C ASN A 583 -34.16 -21.19 -7.85
N ASN A 584 -34.38 -22.20 -8.69
CA ASN A 584 -35.50 -22.27 -9.66
C ASN A 584 -35.37 -23.50 -10.57
N ALA A 585 -35.83 -24.65 -10.07
CA ALA A 585 -36.44 -25.68 -10.90
C ALA A 585 -37.88 -25.89 -10.38
N LYS A 586 -38.89 -25.65 -11.22
CA LYS A 586 -40.30 -26.01 -11.01
C LYS A 586 -40.93 -26.38 -12.36
N PRO A 587 -41.97 -27.23 -12.45
CA PRO A 587 -42.69 -27.93 -11.37
C PRO A 587 -42.78 -29.46 -11.60
N LEU A 588 -42.51 -30.27 -10.58
CA LEU A 588 -43.08 -31.63 -10.49
C LEU A 588 -44.13 -31.60 -9.37
N ALA A 589 -45.34 -31.20 -9.74
CA ALA A 589 -46.50 -31.28 -8.87
C ALA A 589 -47.07 -32.69 -8.94
N ALA A 590 -46.59 -33.58 -8.07
CA ALA A 590 -47.30 -34.73 -7.51
C ALA A 590 -46.29 -35.54 -6.69
N VAL A 591 -46.70 -35.99 -5.51
CA VAL A 591 -45.93 -36.90 -4.62
C VAL A 591 -44.83 -36.19 -3.80
N ILE A 592 -45.25 -35.48 -2.76
CA ILE A 592 -44.91 -35.70 -1.34
C ILE A 592 -45.62 -34.58 -0.57
N SER A 593 -46.93 -34.74 -0.42
CA SER A 593 -47.65 -34.19 0.73
C SER A 593 -47.26 -35.03 1.95
N ASN A 594 -46.99 -34.35 3.06
CA ASN A 594 -46.69 -34.88 4.40
C ASN A 594 -45.21 -35.22 4.67
N ARG A 595 -44.44 -34.21 5.08
CA ARG A 595 -43.71 -34.23 6.36
C ARG A 595 -43.46 -32.79 6.86
N ARG A 596 -43.84 -32.59 8.11
CA ARG A 596 -43.93 -31.34 8.87
C ARG A 596 -42.54 -30.72 9.17
N ASN A 597 -42.49 -29.38 9.24
CA ASN A 597 -41.57 -28.52 9.99
C ASN A 597 -40.06 -28.87 10.05
N SER A 598 -39.22 -28.10 9.36
CA SER A 598 -37.96 -27.62 9.96
C SER A 598 -37.56 -26.23 9.44
N THR A 599 -38.19 -25.19 9.98
CA THR A 599 -37.50 -23.92 10.23
C THR A 599 -36.33 -24.24 11.16
N ARG A 600 -35.06 -24.19 10.73
CA ARG A 600 -33.94 -24.13 11.69
C ARG A 600 -33.71 -22.64 11.98
N PRO A 601 -34.22 -22.08 13.10
CA PRO A 601 -34.16 -20.65 13.35
C PRO A 601 -32.81 -20.23 13.95
N LYS A 602 -31.92 -21.18 14.25
CA LYS A 602 -30.66 -20.99 14.97
C LYS A 602 -29.56 -21.92 14.44
N ILE A 603 -28.32 -21.45 14.42
CA ILE A 603 -27.13 -22.23 14.08
C ILE A 603 -26.40 -22.51 15.40
N THR A 604 -26.41 -23.75 15.83
CA THR A 604 -25.62 -24.21 16.98
C THR A 604 -24.29 -24.76 16.48
N SER A 605 -23.32 -24.91 17.39
CA SER A 605 -22.15 -25.74 17.08
C SER A 605 -22.61 -27.13 16.62
N ASP A 606 -21.95 -27.66 15.60
CA ASP A 606 -22.05 -29.06 15.16
C ASP A 606 -21.10 -29.98 15.95
N LEU A 607 -20.32 -29.41 16.88
CA LEU A 607 -19.50 -30.15 17.84
C LEU A 607 -20.30 -30.40 19.12
N PRO A 608 -19.99 -31.48 19.85
CA PRO A 608 -20.54 -31.69 21.18
C PRO A 608 -20.10 -30.53 22.10
N ASP A 609 -20.99 -30.16 23.01
CA ASP A 609 -20.69 -29.23 24.07
C ASP A 609 -19.50 -29.73 24.90
N VAL A 610 -18.62 -28.79 25.27
CA VAL A 610 -17.51 -29.08 26.19
C VAL A 610 -17.93 -28.79 27.62
N ASP A 611 -17.33 -29.51 28.56
CA ASP A 611 -17.47 -29.21 29.98
C ASP A 611 -16.69 -27.94 30.32
N ILE A 612 -17.33 -27.02 31.03
CA ILE A 612 -16.76 -25.72 31.40
C ILE A 612 -16.68 -25.66 32.92
N PRO A 613 -15.49 -25.86 33.51
CA PRO A 613 -15.34 -25.87 34.94
C PRO A 613 -15.56 -24.47 35.52
N LYS A 614 -16.26 -24.40 36.65
CA LYS A 614 -16.48 -23.17 37.41
C LYS A 614 -15.31 -22.89 38.34
N VAL A 615 -14.18 -22.51 37.77
CA VAL A 615 -12.95 -22.21 38.51
C VAL A 615 -12.39 -20.84 38.12
N PRO A 616 -11.65 -20.16 39.01
CA PRO A 616 -10.90 -18.97 38.64
C PRO A 616 -9.92 -19.25 37.50
N LEU A 617 -9.88 -18.35 36.52
CA LEU A 617 -8.99 -18.42 35.34
C LEU A 617 -7.52 -18.75 35.66
N ASN A 618 -6.94 -18.18 36.72
CA ASN A 618 -5.55 -18.47 37.11
C ASN A 618 -5.36 -19.92 37.55
N GLU A 619 -6.33 -20.49 38.26
CA GLU A 619 -6.30 -21.90 38.66
C GLU A 619 -6.46 -22.80 37.43
N TYR A 620 -7.37 -22.45 36.53
CA TYR A 620 -7.55 -23.19 35.28
C TYR A 620 -6.24 -23.23 34.47
N VAL A 621 -5.60 -22.08 34.25
CA VAL A 621 -4.34 -21.98 33.48
C VAL A 621 -3.20 -22.75 34.16
N PHE A 622 -3.11 -22.72 35.50
CA PHE A 622 -2.04 -23.39 36.25
C PHE A 622 -2.31 -24.85 36.61
N GLU A 623 -3.49 -25.40 36.29
CA GLU A 623 -3.93 -26.75 36.67
C GLU A 623 -2.88 -27.84 36.39
N HIS A 624 -2.11 -27.70 35.30
CA HIS A 624 -1.09 -28.68 34.90
C HIS A 624 0.33 -28.14 34.93
N ALA A 625 0.55 -26.90 35.35
CA ALA A 625 1.85 -26.25 35.30
C ALA A 625 2.92 -26.99 36.11
N SER A 626 2.55 -27.62 37.23
CA SER A 626 3.46 -28.38 38.09
C SER A 626 4.08 -29.59 37.39
N LYS A 627 3.32 -30.23 36.48
CA LYS A 627 3.82 -31.38 35.72
C LYS A 627 5.07 -30.99 34.91
N TRP A 628 5.18 -29.73 34.50
CA TRP A 628 6.15 -29.26 33.51
C TRP A 628 7.05 -28.16 34.07
N GLY A 629 7.21 -28.14 35.39
CA GLY A 629 7.81 -27.06 36.15
C GLY A 629 9.17 -26.58 35.64
N ASN A 630 10.00 -27.50 35.12
CA ASN A 630 11.35 -27.19 34.64
C ASN A 630 11.40 -26.74 33.17
N LEU A 631 10.30 -26.86 32.42
CA LEU A 631 10.23 -26.43 31.02
C LEU A 631 10.05 -24.91 30.93
N THR A 632 10.53 -24.33 29.83
CA THR A 632 10.37 -22.90 29.58
C THR A 632 8.91 -22.58 29.27
N ALA A 633 8.30 -21.70 30.07
CA ALA A 633 6.96 -21.19 29.81
C ALA A 633 7.01 -20.03 28.80
N SER A 634 7.86 -19.04 29.06
CA SER A 634 7.95 -17.81 28.25
C SER A 634 9.39 -17.37 28.01
N GLU A 635 9.72 -16.91 26.81
CA GLU A 635 11.03 -16.36 26.43
C GLU A 635 10.89 -15.09 25.56
N CYS A 636 11.70 -14.07 25.82
CA CYS A 636 11.77 -12.87 24.99
C CYS A 636 12.67 -13.10 23.77
N ALA A 637 12.13 -12.91 22.56
CA ALA A 637 12.89 -13.06 21.32
C ALA A 637 14.07 -12.09 21.19
N VAL A 638 14.00 -10.92 21.86
CA VAL A 638 15.02 -9.86 21.78
C VAL A 638 16.10 -10.05 22.83
N THR A 639 15.73 -10.24 24.10
CA THR A 639 16.68 -10.25 25.22
C THR A 639 17.13 -11.66 25.60
N GLY A 640 16.43 -12.70 25.15
CA GLY A 640 16.65 -14.08 25.60
C GLY A 640 16.22 -14.36 27.04
N ARG A 641 15.70 -13.36 27.76
CA ARG A 641 15.14 -13.53 29.10
C ARG A 641 14.01 -14.54 29.04
N LYS A 642 14.03 -15.53 29.94
CA LYS A 642 13.04 -16.61 29.98
C LYS A 642 12.69 -17.00 31.40
N TYR A 643 11.52 -17.62 31.54
CA TYR A 643 11.02 -18.16 32.80
C TYR A 643 10.52 -19.59 32.58
N THR A 644 10.89 -20.48 33.48
CA THR A 644 10.33 -21.83 33.58
C THR A 644 8.93 -21.79 34.17
N TYR A 645 8.12 -22.85 34.01
CA TYR A 645 6.78 -22.93 34.62
C TYR A 645 6.81 -22.77 36.15
N ASN A 646 7.85 -23.29 36.82
CA ASN A 646 8.04 -23.12 38.26
C ASN A 646 8.32 -21.66 38.63
N GLU A 647 9.27 -21.01 37.95
CA GLU A 647 9.57 -19.59 38.18
C GLU A 647 8.37 -18.71 37.87
N PHE A 648 7.67 -19.02 36.79
CA PHE A 648 6.49 -18.31 36.32
C PHE A 648 5.38 -18.35 37.38
N ARG A 649 5.06 -19.53 37.90
CA ARG A 649 4.05 -19.72 38.96
C ARG A 649 4.48 -19.05 40.27
N ARG A 650 5.74 -19.22 40.68
CA ARG A 650 6.30 -18.61 41.90
C ARG A 650 6.21 -17.09 41.83
N LYS A 651 6.65 -16.48 40.72
CA LYS A 651 6.62 -15.03 40.52
C LYS A 651 5.20 -14.48 40.46
N SER A 652 4.25 -15.21 39.85
CA SER A 652 2.84 -14.82 39.84
C SER A 652 2.26 -14.82 41.25
N LYS A 653 2.55 -15.86 42.05
CA LYS A 653 2.15 -15.95 43.46
C LYS A 653 2.76 -14.83 44.31
N ASN A 654 4.06 -14.58 44.16
CA ASN A 654 4.77 -13.52 44.88
C ASN A 654 4.21 -12.14 44.52
N PHE A 655 3.93 -11.91 43.25
CA PHE A 655 3.27 -10.69 42.80
C PHE A 655 1.90 -10.53 43.46
N ALA A 656 1.08 -11.58 43.47
CA ALA A 656 -0.23 -11.61 44.10
C ALA A 656 -0.16 -11.21 45.59
N GLY A 657 0.73 -11.85 46.36
CA GLY A 657 0.93 -11.52 47.76
C GLY A 657 1.43 -10.09 47.97
N SER A 658 2.32 -9.60 47.11
CA SER A 658 2.81 -8.23 47.16
C SER A 658 1.72 -7.19 46.86
N LEU A 659 0.82 -7.45 45.90
CA LEU A 659 -0.33 -6.59 45.63
C LEU A 659 -1.22 -6.42 46.89
N ARG A 660 -1.49 -7.52 47.60
CA ARG A 660 -2.33 -7.49 48.82
C ARG A 660 -1.61 -6.93 50.05
N LYS A 661 -0.36 -7.33 50.28
CA LYS A 661 0.37 -7.01 51.52
C LYS A 661 1.16 -5.71 51.44
N LYS A 662 1.89 -5.49 50.34
CA LYS A 662 2.77 -4.32 50.17
C LYS A 662 1.99 -3.13 49.60
N LEU A 663 1.23 -3.34 48.53
CA LEU A 663 0.44 -2.29 47.87
C LEU A 663 -0.97 -2.11 48.44
N LYS A 664 -1.38 -2.98 49.38
CA LYS A 664 -2.66 -2.92 50.11
C LYS A 664 -3.88 -2.83 49.19
N LEU A 665 -3.83 -3.52 48.05
CA LEU A 665 -5.00 -3.65 47.18
C LEU A 665 -6.03 -4.61 47.79
N GLU A 666 -7.30 -4.31 47.54
CA GLU A 666 -8.46 -5.09 47.95
C GLU A 666 -9.05 -5.84 46.76
N ARG A 667 -9.85 -6.87 47.04
CA ARG A 667 -10.54 -7.64 46.00
C ARG A 667 -11.42 -6.72 45.16
N GLY A 668 -11.42 -6.94 43.84
CA GLY A 668 -12.15 -6.13 42.89
C GLY A 668 -11.45 -4.83 42.48
N ASP A 669 -10.32 -4.48 43.11
CA ASP A 669 -9.49 -3.38 42.65
C ASP A 669 -8.93 -3.65 41.25
N VAL A 670 -8.60 -2.58 40.53
CA VAL A 670 -8.12 -2.67 39.15
C VAL A 670 -6.66 -2.26 39.05
N ILE A 671 -5.86 -3.06 38.37
CA ILE A 671 -4.52 -2.68 37.91
C ILE A 671 -4.50 -2.49 36.38
N ALA A 672 -3.70 -1.53 35.93
CA ALA A 672 -3.46 -1.29 34.51
C ALA A 672 -2.16 -1.92 34.05
N ILE A 673 -2.22 -2.65 32.95
CA ILE A 673 -1.07 -3.31 32.34
C ILE A 673 -0.70 -2.55 31.05
N LEU A 674 0.28 -1.64 31.18
CA LEU A 674 0.84 -0.84 30.09
C LEU A 674 2.15 -1.47 29.60
N LEU A 675 2.06 -2.68 29.08
CA LEU A 675 3.23 -3.46 28.64
C LEU A 675 3.10 -3.87 27.17
N PRO A 676 4.22 -3.91 26.42
CA PRO A 676 4.28 -4.63 25.16
C PRO A 676 4.36 -6.15 25.43
N ASN A 677 4.49 -6.96 24.37
CA ASN A 677 4.62 -8.41 24.52
C ASN A 677 5.99 -8.78 25.12
N ILE A 678 6.02 -9.00 26.42
CA ILE A 678 7.19 -9.43 27.19
C ILE A 678 6.85 -10.64 28.07
N PRO A 679 7.84 -11.43 28.51
CA PRO A 679 7.61 -12.64 29.31
C PRO A 679 6.85 -12.40 30.63
N GLU A 680 7.01 -11.22 31.22
CA GLU A 680 6.41 -10.83 32.50
C GLU A 680 4.93 -10.44 32.36
N TYR A 681 4.44 -10.11 31.16
CA TYR A 681 3.04 -9.70 30.95
C TYR A 681 2.04 -10.70 31.57
N PRO A 682 2.11 -12.00 31.26
CA PRO A 682 1.19 -12.96 31.87
C PRO A 682 1.48 -13.27 33.34
N ILE A 683 2.70 -13.02 33.86
CA ILE A 683 2.98 -13.08 35.31
C ILE A 683 2.15 -12.01 36.04
N VAL A 684 2.10 -10.80 35.48
CA VAL A 684 1.30 -9.69 36.02
C VAL A 684 -0.18 -10.02 36.01
N VAL A 685 -0.71 -10.49 34.87
CA VAL A 685 -2.13 -10.88 34.74
C VAL A 685 -2.48 -11.98 35.75
N LEU A 686 -1.77 -13.11 35.72
CA LEU A 686 -2.13 -14.27 36.54
C LEU A 686 -1.90 -14.01 38.03
N GLY A 687 -0.89 -13.21 38.40
CA GLY A 687 -0.68 -12.78 39.77
C GLY A 687 -1.77 -11.82 40.28
N ALA A 688 -2.23 -10.88 39.45
CA ALA A 688 -3.36 -10.02 39.81
C ALA A 688 -4.64 -10.84 40.02
N LEU A 689 -4.96 -11.73 39.09
CA LEU A 689 -6.13 -12.62 39.20
C LEU A 689 -6.06 -13.50 40.45
N GLN A 690 -4.88 -14.04 40.78
CA GLN A 690 -4.68 -14.83 42.00
C GLN A 690 -4.90 -14.02 43.30
N ALA A 691 -4.74 -12.69 43.24
CA ALA A 691 -5.01 -11.78 44.35
C ALA A 691 -6.47 -11.26 44.40
N GLY A 692 -7.35 -11.73 43.51
CA GLY A 692 -8.72 -11.22 43.37
C GLY A 692 -8.78 -9.82 42.73
N ILE A 693 -7.73 -9.44 41.99
CA ILE A 693 -7.54 -8.11 41.39
C ILE A 693 -7.84 -8.17 39.89
N ILE A 694 -8.61 -7.20 39.41
CA ILE A 694 -9.02 -7.09 38.01
C ILE A 694 -7.87 -6.49 37.18
N SER A 695 -7.61 -7.05 36.00
CA SER A 695 -6.61 -6.51 35.08
C SER A 695 -7.25 -5.75 33.93
N THR A 696 -6.95 -4.46 33.77
CA THR A 696 -7.24 -3.72 32.53
C THR A 696 -6.01 -3.69 31.63
N THR A 697 -6.18 -4.11 30.39
CA THR A 697 -5.09 -4.16 29.41
C THR A 697 -5.01 -2.86 28.62
N MET A 698 -3.80 -2.34 28.40
CA MET A 698 -3.60 -1.05 27.74
C MET A 698 -2.63 -1.16 26.58
N ASN A 699 -2.90 -0.41 25.50
CA ASN A 699 -1.98 -0.31 24.39
C ASN A 699 -0.79 0.59 24.78
N PRO A 700 0.47 0.08 24.78
CA PRO A 700 1.65 0.85 25.19
C PRO A 700 2.00 2.00 24.23
N ILE A 701 1.33 2.10 23.08
CA ILE A 701 1.51 3.18 22.09
C ILE A 701 0.51 4.33 22.34
N TYR A 702 -0.45 4.16 23.24
CA TYR A 702 -1.41 5.21 23.57
C TYR A 702 -0.73 6.43 24.20
N THR A 703 -1.33 7.59 23.94
CA THR A 703 -0.93 8.86 24.53
C THR A 703 -1.30 8.89 26.02
N PRO A 704 -0.61 9.72 26.84
CA PRO A 704 -1.00 9.91 28.24
C PRO A 704 -2.48 10.30 28.43
N ALA A 705 -3.05 11.07 27.51
CA ALA A 705 -4.47 11.44 27.56
C ALA A 705 -5.39 10.22 27.38
N GLU A 706 -5.14 9.37 26.38
CA GLU A 706 -5.92 8.14 26.16
C GLU A 706 -5.83 7.20 27.36
N ILE A 707 -4.62 6.98 27.86
CA ILE A 707 -4.38 6.10 29.01
C ILE A 707 -5.10 6.68 30.24
N SER A 708 -5.05 8.00 30.46
CA SER A 708 -5.67 8.63 31.63
C SER A 708 -7.19 8.44 31.66
N ARG A 709 -7.87 8.50 30.51
CA ARG A 709 -9.31 8.23 30.41
C ARG A 709 -9.63 6.80 30.83
N GLN A 710 -8.85 5.83 30.34
CA GLN A 710 -9.02 4.43 30.69
C GLN A 710 -8.78 4.20 32.20
N LEU A 711 -7.71 4.77 32.76
CA LEU A 711 -7.40 4.66 34.20
C LEU A 711 -8.51 5.23 35.08
N LEU A 712 -9.11 6.35 34.66
CA LEU A 712 -10.20 6.99 35.39
C LEU A 712 -11.48 6.14 35.32
N ASP A 713 -11.86 5.66 34.14
CA ASP A 713 -13.07 4.84 33.96
C ASP A 713 -12.94 3.48 34.68
N SER A 714 -11.78 2.82 34.58
CA SER A 714 -11.53 1.57 35.31
C SER A 714 -11.16 1.76 36.78
N SER A 715 -11.14 2.99 37.30
CA SER A 715 -10.72 3.27 38.69
C SER A 715 -9.41 2.59 39.10
N THR A 716 -8.41 2.65 38.21
CA THR A 716 -7.14 1.95 38.40
C THR A 716 -6.39 2.43 39.63
N LYS A 717 -5.86 1.47 40.41
CA LYS A 717 -5.05 1.72 41.61
C LYS A 717 -3.55 1.49 41.42
N VAL A 718 -3.09 0.74 40.42
CA VAL A 718 -1.65 0.55 40.13
C VAL A 718 -1.42 0.47 38.62
N ILE A 719 -0.34 1.07 38.13
CA ILE A 719 0.13 0.91 36.74
C ILE A 719 1.36 0.00 36.73
N VAL A 720 1.34 -1.06 35.93
CA VAL A 720 2.51 -1.90 35.65
C VAL A 720 2.99 -1.63 34.23
N THR A 721 4.27 -1.24 34.09
CA THR A 721 4.84 -0.78 32.82
C THR A 721 6.31 -1.17 32.66
N LEU A 722 6.90 -0.92 31.49
CA LEU A 722 8.35 -1.03 31.27
C LEU A 722 9.06 0.25 31.72
N ASN A 723 10.33 0.16 32.12
CA ASN A 723 11.14 1.34 32.45
C ASN A 723 11.13 2.36 31.30
N GLU A 724 11.21 1.93 30.05
CA GLU A 724 11.20 2.80 28.86
C GLU A 724 9.87 3.54 28.68
N LEU A 725 8.78 3.00 29.23
CA LEU A 725 7.44 3.58 29.18
C LEU A 725 7.08 4.34 30.46
N TRP A 726 7.99 4.40 31.44
CA TRP A 726 7.78 5.17 32.67
C TRP A 726 7.44 6.65 32.41
N PRO A 727 8.07 7.38 31.47
CA PRO A 727 7.69 8.78 31.22
C PRO A 727 6.23 8.93 30.80
N VAL A 728 5.71 7.99 30.01
CA VAL A 728 4.30 7.97 29.57
C VAL A 728 3.39 7.64 30.75
N ALA A 729 3.71 6.63 31.55
CA ALA A 729 2.94 6.27 32.74
C ALA A 729 2.91 7.40 33.78
N ASN A 730 4.04 8.06 34.01
CA ASN A 730 4.16 9.17 34.95
C ASN A 730 3.38 10.42 34.47
N ALA A 731 3.48 10.75 33.18
CA ALA A 731 2.66 11.82 32.59
C ALA A 731 1.17 11.51 32.72
N THR A 732 0.78 10.25 32.52
CA THR A 732 -0.61 9.81 32.67
C THR A 732 -1.09 9.95 34.11
N LYS A 733 -0.30 9.46 35.09
CA LYS A 733 -0.58 9.61 36.52
C LYS A 733 -0.88 11.08 36.86
N ASN A 734 -0.02 12.00 36.42
CA ASN A 734 -0.20 13.43 36.65
C ASN A 734 -1.51 13.98 36.06
N LEU A 735 -1.90 13.53 34.86
CA LEU A 735 -3.17 13.93 34.23
C LEU A 735 -4.39 13.45 35.01
N THR A 736 -4.34 12.27 35.63
CA THR A 736 -5.45 11.76 36.45
C THR A 736 -5.63 12.52 37.77
N LYS A 737 -4.61 13.28 38.21
CA LYS A 737 -4.52 13.90 39.54
C LYS A 737 -4.72 12.91 40.69
N ARG A 738 -4.44 11.63 40.47
CA ARG A 738 -4.48 10.56 41.47
C ARG A 738 -3.05 10.11 41.78
N ASP A 739 -2.79 9.80 43.04
CA ASP A 739 -1.51 9.20 43.43
C ASP A 739 -1.52 7.70 43.15
N ILE A 740 -1.29 7.32 41.89
CA ILE A 740 -1.26 5.92 41.44
C ILE A 740 0.19 5.42 41.49
N PRO A 741 0.53 4.36 42.25
CA PRO A 741 1.83 3.70 42.19
C PRO A 741 2.15 3.16 40.80
N ILE A 742 3.40 3.34 40.38
CA ILE A 742 3.91 2.83 39.09
C ILE A 742 4.95 1.75 39.38
N VAL A 743 4.66 0.53 38.95
CA VAL A 743 5.58 -0.61 38.99
C VAL A 743 6.27 -0.73 37.64
N THR A 744 7.60 -0.73 37.62
CA THR A 744 8.37 -0.81 36.38
C THR A 744 9.16 -2.11 36.24
N ILE A 745 9.20 -2.64 35.03
CA ILE A 745 9.98 -3.81 34.65
C ILE A 745 11.19 -3.36 33.83
N ASN A 746 12.37 -3.78 34.25
CA ASN A 746 13.63 -3.52 33.57
C ASN A 746 13.69 -4.30 32.25
N SER A 747 13.97 -3.64 31.12
CA SER A 747 14.18 -4.33 29.83
C SER A 747 15.57 -4.97 29.74
N GLN A 748 16.55 -4.46 30.50
CA GLN A 748 17.92 -4.96 30.55
C GLN A 748 18.36 -5.26 31.97
N GLN A 749 19.25 -6.25 32.13
CA GLN A 749 19.82 -6.58 33.44
C GLN A 749 20.70 -5.42 33.93
N GLY A 750 20.55 -5.02 35.20
CA GLY A 750 21.29 -3.91 35.79
C GLY A 750 20.76 -2.51 35.45
N GLN A 751 19.65 -2.38 34.71
CA GLN A 751 19.01 -1.10 34.46
C GLN A 751 18.49 -0.47 35.78
N ALA A 752 18.82 0.79 36.02
CA ALA A 752 18.35 1.52 37.20
C ALA A 752 16.84 1.74 37.14
N THR A 753 16.18 1.62 38.29
CA THR A 753 14.74 1.90 38.44
C THR A 753 14.51 3.42 38.44
N PRO A 754 13.55 3.96 37.68
CA PRO A 754 13.22 5.37 37.72
C PRO A 754 12.85 5.86 39.13
N VAL A 755 13.26 7.08 39.47
CA VAL A 755 12.96 7.68 40.78
C VAL A 755 11.44 7.77 40.98
N GLY A 756 10.93 7.21 42.08
CA GLY A 756 9.50 7.18 42.41
C GLY A 756 8.72 6.01 41.79
N ALA A 757 9.38 5.12 41.02
CA ALA A 757 8.81 3.84 40.61
C ALA A 757 9.17 2.72 41.59
N ILE A 758 8.33 1.67 41.62
CA ILE A 758 8.58 0.43 42.35
C ILE A 758 9.16 -0.58 41.35
N ASN A 759 10.28 -1.22 41.69
CA ASN A 759 10.85 -2.24 40.82
C ASN A 759 10.02 -3.53 40.90
N PHE A 760 9.60 -4.07 39.75
CA PHE A 760 8.85 -5.31 39.68
C PHE A 760 9.54 -6.50 40.36
N SER A 761 10.87 -6.56 40.39
CA SER A 761 11.59 -7.63 41.09
C SER A 761 11.36 -7.60 42.61
N GLU A 762 11.19 -6.42 43.21
CA GLU A 762 10.91 -6.27 44.66
C GLU A 762 9.53 -6.86 45.05
N LEU A 763 8.64 -6.98 44.07
CA LEU A 763 7.30 -7.55 44.24
C LEU A 763 7.24 -9.04 43.85
N THR A 764 8.27 -9.59 43.20
CA THR A 764 8.21 -10.94 42.61
C THR A 764 9.30 -11.89 43.09
N GLU A 765 10.41 -11.41 43.64
CA GLU A 765 11.49 -12.28 44.11
C GLU A 765 11.32 -12.77 45.54
N GLU A 766 10.79 -11.93 46.44
CA GLU A 766 10.54 -12.32 47.82
C GLU A 766 9.36 -13.30 47.91
N GLU A 767 9.57 -14.43 48.61
CA GLU A 767 8.53 -15.41 48.82
C GLU A 767 7.42 -14.86 49.71
N THR A 768 6.19 -15.23 49.35
CA THR A 768 4.99 -14.92 50.12
C THR A 768 4.27 -16.21 50.55
N ASP A 769 3.79 -16.18 51.79
CA ASP A 769 2.82 -17.10 52.38
C ASP A 769 1.40 -16.94 51.80
N PHE A 770 1.16 -15.99 50.88
CA PHE A 770 -0.14 -15.79 50.24
C PHE A 770 -0.56 -17.03 49.43
N SER A 771 -1.63 -17.71 49.85
CA SER A 771 -2.12 -18.95 49.23
C SER A 771 -3.09 -18.75 48.06
N GLY A 772 -3.32 -17.50 47.63
CA GLY A 772 -4.40 -17.15 46.69
C GLY A 772 -5.64 -16.64 47.44
N ASP A 773 -6.49 -15.90 46.73
CA ASP A 773 -7.78 -15.44 47.26
C ASP A 773 -8.87 -16.51 47.06
N SER A 774 -9.12 -17.29 48.10
CA SER A 774 -10.10 -18.39 48.10
C SER A 774 -11.54 -17.94 47.94
N GLU A 775 -11.83 -16.63 48.04
CA GLU A 775 -13.18 -16.11 47.89
C GLU A 775 -13.49 -15.72 46.44
N THR A 776 -12.51 -15.70 45.53
CA THR A 776 -12.68 -15.32 44.12
C THR A 776 -13.73 -16.19 43.44
N SER A 777 -14.80 -15.58 42.94
CA SER A 777 -15.87 -16.28 42.24
C SER A 777 -15.54 -16.40 40.74
N PRO A 778 -15.87 -17.52 40.07
CA PRO A 778 -15.79 -17.62 38.61
C PRO A 778 -16.59 -16.53 37.88
N GLU A 779 -17.63 -15.98 38.51
CA GLU A 779 -18.47 -14.91 37.95
C GLU A 779 -17.91 -13.49 38.20
N ASP A 780 -16.82 -13.37 38.94
CA ASP A 780 -16.13 -12.09 39.12
C ASP A 780 -15.48 -11.65 37.80
N VAL A 781 -15.39 -10.34 37.60
CA VAL A 781 -14.72 -9.76 36.44
C VAL A 781 -13.21 -9.99 36.59
N ALA A 782 -12.62 -10.75 35.66
CA ALA A 782 -11.19 -11.01 35.61
C ALA A 782 -10.46 -9.92 34.84
N LEU A 783 -10.98 -9.60 33.65
CA LEU A 783 -10.32 -8.71 32.70
C LEU A 783 -11.26 -7.58 32.25
N LEU A 784 -10.65 -6.42 32.03
CA LEU A 784 -11.28 -5.22 31.45
C LEU A 784 -10.51 -4.77 30.20
N PRO A 785 -10.49 -5.55 29.10
CA PRO A 785 -10.01 -5.04 27.82
C PRO A 785 -10.96 -3.96 27.30
N TYR A 786 -10.43 -2.87 26.77
CA TYR A 786 -11.26 -1.81 26.20
C TYR A 786 -11.58 -2.08 24.72
N SER A 787 -12.83 -1.83 24.35
CA SER A 787 -13.30 -1.94 22.97
C SER A 787 -12.64 -0.90 22.05
N SER A 788 -12.74 -1.07 20.74
CA SER A 788 -12.17 -0.14 19.75
C SER A 788 -12.92 1.21 19.62
N GLY A 789 -13.95 1.46 20.43
CA GLY A 789 -14.71 2.73 20.42
C GLY A 789 -15.73 2.86 19.29
N THR A 790 -16.17 1.78 18.63
CA THR A 790 -17.03 1.84 17.42
C THR A 790 -18.34 2.64 17.53
N THR A 791 -18.76 2.99 18.76
CA THR A 791 -19.98 3.74 19.09
C THR A 791 -19.74 4.95 20.01
N GLY A 792 -18.49 5.32 20.28
CA GLY A 792 -18.11 6.44 21.17
C GLY A 792 -16.69 6.24 21.71
N LEU A 793 -16.38 6.77 22.88
CA LEU A 793 -15.13 6.41 23.57
C LEU A 793 -15.00 4.88 23.78
N PRO A 794 -13.76 4.33 23.77
CA PRO A 794 -13.47 2.96 24.18
C PRO A 794 -14.14 2.60 25.51
N LYS A 795 -14.72 1.40 25.59
CA LYS A 795 -15.50 0.93 26.75
C LYS A 795 -14.86 -0.29 27.37
N GLY A 796 -14.78 -0.34 28.71
CA GLY A 796 -14.29 -1.52 29.41
C GLY A 796 -15.24 -2.70 29.25
N VAL A 797 -14.82 -3.74 28.54
CA VAL A 797 -15.59 -4.98 28.38
C VAL A 797 -15.40 -5.82 29.64
N GLN A 798 -16.48 -6.12 30.36
CA GLN A 798 -16.41 -6.91 31.59
C GLN A 798 -16.38 -8.41 31.25
N LEU A 799 -15.18 -8.99 31.22
CA LEU A 799 -14.98 -10.42 31.02
C LEU A 799 -14.75 -11.11 32.36
N THR A 800 -15.61 -12.06 32.70
CA THR A 800 -15.48 -12.84 33.94
C THR A 800 -14.44 -13.94 33.82
N HIS A 801 -14.03 -14.52 34.95
CA HIS A 801 -13.19 -15.72 34.93
C HIS A 801 -13.87 -16.85 34.11
N SER A 802 -15.16 -17.09 34.33
CA SER A 802 -15.99 -18.07 33.60
C SER A 802 -16.02 -17.79 32.09
N ASN A 803 -16.13 -16.54 31.65
CA ASN A 803 -16.17 -16.22 30.22
C ASN A 803 -14.88 -16.65 29.49
N ILE A 804 -13.73 -16.40 30.11
CA ILE A 804 -12.43 -16.72 29.49
C ILE A 804 -12.15 -18.21 29.61
N VAL A 805 -12.45 -18.84 30.76
CA VAL A 805 -12.34 -20.30 30.92
C VAL A 805 -13.20 -21.02 29.89
N ALA A 806 -14.45 -20.59 29.69
CA ALA A 806 -15.32 -21.12 28.64
C ALA A 806 -14.66 -21.06 27.26
N ASN A 807 -14.08 -19.91 26.88
CA ASN A 807 -13.45 -19.79 25.58
C ASN A 807 -12.17 -20.64 25.45
N LEU A 808 -11.41 -20.81 26.53
CA LEU A 808 -10.27 -21.72 26.56
C LEU A 808 -10.69 -23.18 26.38
N CYS A 809 -11.76 -23.63 27.04
CA CYS A 809 -12.31 -24.98 26.84
C CYS A 809 -12.82 -25.19 25.40
N GLN A 810 -13.52 -24.19 24.85
CA GLN A 810 -14.07 -24.23 23.50
C GLN A 810 -12.99 -24.40 22.42
N ILE A 811 -11.88 -23.66 22.53
CA ILE A 811 -10.76 -23.75 21.56
C ILE A 811 -9.83 -24.94 21.82
N GLU A 812 -9.81 -25.49 23.03
CA GLU A 812 -9.06 -26.70 23.37
C GLU A 812 -9.71 -27.96 22.80
N HIS A 813 -10.96 -27.86 22.31
CA HIS A 813 -11.64 -28.97 21.66
C HIS A 813 -10.74 -29.59 20.55
N PRO A 814 -10.57 -30.93 20.48
CA PRO A 814 -9.58 -31.57 19.58
C PRO A 814 -9.73 -31.26 18.09
N LEU A 815 -10.93 -30.90 17.64
CA LEU A 815 -11.21 -30.51 16.25
C LEU A 815 -11.00 -29.01 15.95
N ILE A 816 -10.72 -28.20 16.97
CA ILE A 816 -10.44 -26.76 16.85
C ILE A 816 -8.99 -26.46 17.23
N GLY A 817 -8.49 -27.05 18.32
CA GLY A 817 -7.16 -26.80 18.85
C GLY A 817 -6.03 -27.18 17.89
N CYS A 818 -5.11 -26.24 17.65
CA CYS A 818 -3.96 -26.45 16.75
C CYS A 818 -2.68 -26.86 17.46
N ASN A 819 -2.53 -26.42 18.71
CA ASN A 819 -1.37 -26.73 19.55
C ASN A 819 -1.59 -28.06 20.27
N PHE A 820 -0.51 -28.80 20.45
CA PHE A 820 -0.52 -30.01 21.24
C PHE A 820 -0.15 -29.68 22.68
N ARG A 821 -0.88 -30.30 23.60
CA ARG A 821 -0.53 -30.32 25.02
C ARG A 821 0.86 -30.95 25.14
N THR A 822 1.81 -30.27 25.78
CA THR A 822 3.15 -30.85 25.96
C THR A 822 3.15 -32.15 26.76
N THR A 823 4.15 -32.95 26.45
CA THR A 823 4.40 -34.26 27.05
C THR A 823 5.83 -34.29 27.59
N ALA A 824 6.28 -35.43 28.11
CA ALA A 824 7.67 -35.59 28.50
C ALA A 824 8.64 -35.48 27.30
N GLU A 825 8.16 -35.73 26.08
CA GLU A 825 8.99 -35.86 24.88
C GLU A 825 8.91 -34.64 23.95
N HIS A 826 7.83 -33.84 24.02
CA HIS A 826 7.59 -32.75 23.08
C HIS A 826 6.92 -31.55 23.73
N GLN A 827 7.34 -30.35 23.35
CA GLN A 827 6.75 -29.05 23.74
C GLN A 827 6.60 -28.15 22.50
N ASP A 828 5.35 -27.86 22.14
CA ASP A 828 5.02 -26.90 21.07
C ASP A 828 5.51 -25.49 21.44
N THR A 829 5.96 -24.74 20.43
CA THR A 829 6.44 -23.36 20.56
C THR A 829 5.62 -22.39 19.69
N THR A 830 5.13 -21.31 20.28
CA THR A 830 4.31 -20.29 19.60
C THR A 830 4.93 -18.90 19.73
N GLN A 831 5.03 -18.16 18.62
CA GLN A 831 5.44 -16.75 18.65
C GLN A 831 4.26 -15.84 18.98
N VAL A 832 4.43 -15.02 20.01
CA VAL A 832 3.44 -14.04 20.48
C VAL A 832 3.72 -12.70 19.81
N VAL A 833 3.29 -12.60 18.56
CA VAL A 833 3.40 -11.37 17.76
C VAL A 833 2.16 -10.48 17.86
N LEU A 834 0.99 -11.08 18.07
CA LEU A 834 -0.24 -10.31 18.25
C LEU A 834 -0.24 -9.68 19.64
N PRO A 835 -0.74 -8.43 19.80
CA PRO A 835 -0.56 -7.72 21.05
C PRO A 835 -1.31 -8.39 22.22
N LEU A 836 -0.63 -8.58 23.34
CA LEU A 836 -1.20 -9.16 24.56
C LEU A 836 -2.20 -8.23 25.24
N PHE A 837 -2.21 -6.94 24.92
CA PHE A 837 -3.27 -6.05 25.40
C PHE A 837 -4.60 -6.26 24.67
N HIS A 838 -4.62 -6.99 23.56
CA HIS A 838 -5.82 -7.35 22.80
C HIS A 838 -6.24 -8.77 23.16
N ILE A 839 -7.55 -9.02 23.32
CA ILE A 839 -8.06 -10.29 23.86
C ILE A 839 -7.64 -11.52 23.01
N TYR A 840 -7.46 -11.35 21.70
CA TYR A 840 -6.95 -12.43 20.84
C TYR A 840 -5.52 -12.82 21.19
N GLY A 841 -4.63 -11.84 21.41
CA GLY A 841 -3.26 -12.10 21.87
C GLY A 841 -3.25 -12.72 23.26
N LEU A 842 -4.03 -12.15 24.19
CA LEU A 842 -4.05 -12.60 25.58
C LEU A 842 -4.63 -14.00 25.74
N THR A 843 -5.85 -14.26 25.26
CA THR A 843 -6.50 -15.55 25.45
C THR A 843 -5.82 -16.64 24.62
N ILE A 844 -5.62 -16.43 23.30
CA ILE A 844 -5.24 -17.51 22.39
C ILE A 844 -3.71 -17.71 22.31
N LEU A 845 -2.94 -16.62 22.23
CA LEU A 845 -1.48 -16.72 22.07
C LEU A 845 -0.75 -16.81 23.42
N CYS A 846 -1.45 -16.58 24.53
CA CYS A 846 -0.83 -16.59 25.86
C CYS A 846 -1.51 -17.56 26.82
N LEU A 847 -2.71 -17.27 27.31
CA LEU A 847 -3.34 -18.08 28.37
C LEU A 847 -3.61 -19.53 27.92
N TYR A 848 -4.11 -19.72 26.69
CA TYR A 848 -4.30 -21.03 26.08
C TYR A 848 -2.99 -21.81 25.94
N GLN A 849 -1.93 -21.13 25.48
CA GLN A 849 -0.62 -21.75 25.31
C GLN A 849 -0.03 -22.18 26.65
N LEU A 850 -0.15 -21.34 27.69
CA LEU A 850 0.30 -21.67 29.04
C LEU A 850 -0.52 -22.82 29.66
N ARG A 851 -1.83 -22.88 29.39
CA ARG A 851 -2.72 -23.97 29.82
C ARG A 851 -2.35 -25.31 29.19
N LEU A 852 -1.96 -25.28 27.91
CA LEU A 852 -1.41 -26.43 27.19
C LEU A 852 0.05 -26.67 27.48
N GLY A 853 0.65 -25.87 28.38
CA GLY A 853 2.04 -25.80 28.79
C GLY A 853 3.08 -25.68 27.66
N CYS A 854 2.67 -25.09 26.54
CA CYS A 854 3.53 -24.76 25.41
C CYS A 854 4.55 -23.68 25.79
N LYS A 855 5.58 -23.51 24.96
CA LYS A 855 6.53 -22.40 25.09
C LYS A 855 6.04 -21.19 24.30
N ILE A 856 5.86 -20.05 24.95
CA ILE A 856 5.56 -18.79 24.27
C ILE A 856 6.83 -17.95 24.05
N VAL A 857 7.00 -17.43 22.84
CA VAL A 857 8.13 -16.56 22.48
C VAL A 857 7.59 -15.15 22.23
N THR A 858 7.85 -14.23 23.15
CA THR A 858 7.29 -12.88 23.11
C THR A 858 8.11 -11.93 22.25
N LEU A 859 7.43 -11.17 21.39
CA LEU A 859 8.04 -10.15 20.52
C LEU A 859 7.51 -8.76 20.92
N PRO A 860 8.29 -7.91 21.62
CA PRO A 860 7.82 -6.62 22.13
C PRO A 860 7.29 -5.68 21.04
N LYS A 861 7.73 -5.88 19.80
CA LYS A 861 7.26 -5.18 18.61
C LYS A 861 7.41 -6.10 17.39
N PHE A 862 6.65 -5.81 16.34
CA PHE A 862 6.85 -6.43 15.05
C PHE A 862 7.90 -5.66 14.24
N THR A 863 8.97 -6.34 13.82
CA THR A 863 9.79 -5.96 12.66
C THR A 863 10.04 -7.21 11.82
N PRO A 864 10.19 -7.08 10.48
CA PRO A 864 10.49 -8.22 9.62
C PRO A 864 11.64 -9.09 10.12
N GLU A 865 12.76 -8.47 10.50
CA GLU A 865 13.99 -9.16 10.90
C GLU A 865 13.80 -9.92 12.21
N LEU A 866 13.14 -9.29 13.20
CA LEU A 866 12.89 -9.92 14.49
C LEU A 866 11.93 -11.09 14.35
N TYR A 867 10.85 -10.93 13.58
CA TYR A 867 9.87 -11.99 13.37
C TYR A 867 10.48 -13.18 12.63
N ILE A 868 11.21 -12.93 11.54
CA ILE A 868 11.90 -13.98 10.78
C ILE A 868 12.97 -14.67 11.64
N GLY A 869 13.76 -13.89 12.38
CA GLY A 869 14.80 -14.42 13.27
C GLY A 869 14.20 -15.30 14.37
N ALA A 870 13.10 -14.86 14.98
CA ALA A 870 12.39 -15.64 15.99
C ALA A 870 11.80 -16.94 15.41
N LEU A 871 11.18 -16.89 14.22
CA LEU A 871 10.66 -18.07 13.52
C LEU A 871 11.76 -19.12 13.26
N ARG A 872 12.92 -18.68 12.78
CA ARG A 872 14.07 -19.56 12.50
C ARG A 872 14.67 -20.16 13.77
N LYS A 873 14.88 -19.33 14.79
CA LYS A 873 15.54 -19.71 16.04
C LYS A 873 14.67 -20.63 16.88
N HIS A 874 13.40 -20.28 17.02
CA HIS A 874 12.46 -20.94 17.94
C HIS A 874 11.59 -21.99 17.26
N LYS A 875 11.66 -22.12 15.93
CA LYS A 875 11.05 -23.21 15.15
C LYS A 875 9.56 -23.41 15.41
N SER A 876 8.80 -22.31 15.50
CA SER A 876 7.38 -22.37 15.86
C SER A 876 6.57 -23.33 14.99
N GLU A 877 5.79 -24.19 15.64
CA GLU A 877 4.96 -25.19 15.00
C GLU A 877 3.57 -24.65 14.66
N VAL A 878 3.07 -23.66 15.41
CA VAL A 878 1.79 -23.02 15.13
C VAL A 878 1.97 -21.51 15.03
N LEU A 879 1.45 -20.93 13.96
CA LEU A 879 1.48 -19.48 13.74
C LEU A 879 0.09 -18.89 13.85
N TYR A 880 -0.11 -18.03 14.85
CA TYR A 880 -1.32 -17.21 14.98
C TYR A 880 -1.06 -15.82 14.41
N LEU A 881 -1.83 -15.46 13.39
CA LEU A 881 -1.58 -14.30 12.55
C LEU A 881 -2.82 -13.40 12.45
N ALA A 882 -2.55 -12.15 12.12
CA ALA A 882 -3.52 -11.27 11.45
C ALA A 882 -3.17 -11.23 9.94
N PRO A 883 -4.13 -10.92 9.04
CA PRO A 883 -3.89 -10.93 7.60
C PRO A 883 -2.64 -10.17 7.13
N PRO A 884 -2.27 -8.99 7.69
CA PRO A 884 -1.04 -8.31 7.30
C PRO A 884 0.24 -9.14 7.50
N ILE A 885 0.30 -9.98 8.55
CA ILE A 885 1.47 -10.82 8.83
C ILE A 885 1.48 -12.04 7.89
N ALA A 886 0.32 -12.62 7.57
CA ALA A 886 0.22 -13.67 6.55
C ALA A 886 0.66 -13.18 5.16
N ILE A 887 0.24 -11.97 4.78
CA ILE A 887 0.66 -11.31 3.53
C ILE A 887 2.16 -11.01 3.56
N PHE A 888 2.70 -10.55 4.70
CA PHE A 888 4.14 -10.37 4.89
C PHE A 888 4.90 -11.68 4.64
N LEU A 889 4.50 -12.78 5.27
CA LEU A 889 5.11 -14.09 5.09
C LEU A 889 5.07 -14.56 3.62
N ALA A 890 3.96 -14.28 2.92
CA ALA A 890 3.79 -14.66 1.52
C ALA A 890 4.70 -13.88 0.55
N ASN A 891 4.99 -12.61 0.84
CA ASN A 891 5.65 -11.70 -0.12
C ASN A 891 7.09 -11.32 0.24
N HIS A 892 7.52 -11.48 1.51
CA HIS A 892 8.83 -10.99 1.93
C HIS A 892 9.96 -11.82 1.28
N PRO A 893 10.96 -11.17 0.66
CA PRO A 893 11.99 -11.87 -0.11
C PRO A 893 12.89 -12.74 0.77
N SER A 894 13.14 -12.34 2.02
CA SER A 894 13.99 -13.09 2.95
C SER A 894 13.31 -14.34 3.53
N ILE A 895 11.99 -14.50 3.38
CA ILE A 895 11.29 -15.73 3.77
C ILE A 895 11.54 -16.80 2.71
N LYS A 896 11.91 -18.00 3.15
CA LYS A 896 12.11 -19.18 2.30
C LYS A 896 11.11 -20.27 2.68
N ASP A 897 10.94 -21.25 1.81
CA ASP A 897 10.16 -22.46 2.11
C ASP A 897 10.70 -23.20 3.34
N GLU A 898 12.02 -23.24 3.51
CA GLU A 898 12.71 -23.77 4.70
C GLU A 898 12.26 -23.12 6.02
N ASP A 899 11.87 -21.84 6.02
CA ASP A 899 11.42 -21.14 7.22
C ASP A 899 10.09 -21.70 7.75
N PHE A 900 9.34 -22.37 6.87
CA PHE A 900 8.11 -23.02 7.25
C PHE A 900 8.32 -24.44 7.71
N LYS A 901 9.47 -25.10 7.52
CA LYS A 901 9.60 -26.57 7.70
C LYS A 901 9.02 -27.15 9.00
N HIS A 902 9.00 -26.37 10.10
CA HIS A 902 8.45 -26.77 11.40
C HIS A 902 6.98 -26.39 11.61
N VAL A 903 6.42 -25.47 10.82
CA VAL A 903 5.05 -24.96 10.97
C VAL A 903 4.05 -26.06 10.60
N ARG A 904 3.29 -26.61 11.53
CA ARG A 904 2.23 -27.57 11.26
C ARG A 904 0.92 -26.88 10.87
N THR A 905 0.63 -25.70 11.41
CA THR A 905 -0.67 -25.03 11.23
C THR A 905 -0.53 -23.52 11.30
N ILE A 906 -1.34 -22.82 10.50
CA ILE A 906 -1.47 -21.36 10.52
C ILE A 906 -2.92 -21.02 10.88
N VAL A 907 -3.13 -20.09 11.80
CA VAL A 907 -4.45 -19.59 12.17
C VAL A 907 -4.50 -18.09 11.93
N SER A 908 -5.44 -17.62 11.12
CA SER A 908 -5.66 -16.20 10.83
C SER A 908 -6.94 -15.71 11.53
N GLY A 909 -6.83 -14.62 12.27
CA GLY A 909 -7.97 -13.98 12.95
C GLY A 909 -7.98 -12.46 12.79
N ALA A 910 -8.90 -11.79 13.50
CA ALA A 910 -9.14 -10.34 13.48
C ALA A 910 -9.72 -9.75 12.18
N ALA A 911 -9.44 -10.33 11.02
CA ALA A 911 -10.08 -10.03 9.74
C ALA A 911 -9.97 -11.23 8.79
N ALA A 912 -10.88 -11.29 7.80
CA ALA A 912 -10.86 -12.35 6.80
C ALA A 912 -9.58 -12.29 5.94
N LEU A 913 -8.90 -13.41 5.79
CA LEU A 913 -7.78 -13.56 4.86
C LEU A 913 -8.32 -13.93 3.47
N GLY A 914 -7.84 -13.24 2.44
CA GLY A 914 -8.26 -13.51 1.07
C GLY A 914 -7.64 -14.80 0.52
N ILE A 915 -8.42 -15.54 -0.26
CA ILE A 915 -8.03 -16.82 -0.89
C ILE A 915 -6.72 -16.69 -1.71
N LEU A 916 -6.53 -15.55 -2.38
CA LEU A 916 -5.30 -15.30 -3.15
C LEU A 916 -4.06 -15.14 -2.26
N ASP A 917 -4.21 -14.55 -1.08
CA ASP A 917 -3.10 -14.35 -0.15
C ASP A 917 -2.76 -15.65 0.57
N GLU A 918 -3.75 -16.48 0.88
CA GLU A 918 -3.58 -17.86 1.32
C GLU A 918 -2.83 -18.70 0.27
N ALA A 919 -3.27 -18.68 -0.99
CA ALA A 919 -2.63 -19.44 -2.06
C ALA A 919 -1.16 -19.01 -2.28
N LYS A 920 -0.87 -17.70 -2.16
CA LYS A 920 0.51 -17.19 -2.21
C LYS A 920 1.34 -17.68 -1.04
N LEU A 921 0.79 -17.69 0.18
CA LEU A 921 1.49 -18.17 1.36
C LEU A 921 1.83 -19.66 1.23
N MET A 922 0.88 -20.49 0.78
CA MET A 922 1.12 -21.91 0.52
C MET A 922 2.17 -22.13 -0.58
N LYS A 923 2.11 -21.34 -1.66
CA LYS A 923 3.15 -21.38 -2.70
C LYS A 923 4.52 -21.01 -2.15
N LYS A 924 4.60 -19.99 -1.29
CA LYS A 924 5.84 -19.54 -0.65
C LYS A 924 6.40 -20.57 0.34
N ALA A 925 5.52 -21.27 1.06
CA ALA A 925 5.88 -22.35 1.95
C ALA A 925 6.29 -23.65 1.22
N ASN A 926 6.01 -23.75 -0.08
CA ASN A 926 6.25 -24.92 -0.92
C ASN A 926 5.70 -26.23 -0.34
N ARG A 927 4.61 -26.13 0.44
CA ARG A 927 3.86 -27.26 0.97
C ARG A 927 2.47 -26.81 1.40
N GLN A 928 1.55 -27.76 1.50
CA GLN A 928 0.22 -27.50 2.04
C GLN A 928 0.27 -27.49 3.56
N ILE A 929 0.12 -26.31 4.14
CA ILE A 929 -0.03 -26.10 5.57
C ILE A 929 -1.50 -25.78 5.84
N PRO A 930 -2.19 -26.50 6.72
CA PRO A 930 -3.52 -26.12 7.18
C PRO A 930 -3.58 -24.65 7.59
N LEU A 931 -4.38 -23.84 6.88
CA LEU A 931 -4.65 -22.45 7.19
C LEU A 931 -6.10 -22.31 7.66
N LEU A 932 -6.28 -22.03 8.94
CA LEU A 932 -7.57 -21.88 9.57
C LEU A 932 -7.92 -20.40 9.74
N GLN A 933 -9.21 -20.06 9.65
CA GLN A 933 -9.75 -18.75 9.99
C GLN A 933 -10.54 -18.82 11.31
N GLY A 934 -10.47 -17.74 12.08
CA GLY A 934 -11.26 -17.55 13.30
C GLY A 934 -11.91 -16.18 13.34
N TYR A 935 -13.11 -16.11 13.89
CA TYR A 935 -13.85 -14.86 14.10
C TYR A 935 -14.34 -14.75 15.54
N GLY A 936 -14.32 -13.51 16.03
CA GLY A 936 -14.57 -13.19 17.42
C GLY A 936 -14.45 -11.70 17.71
N LEU A 937 -14.93 -11.29 18.88
CA LEU A 937 -14.92 -9.91 19.37
C LEU A 937 -14.23 -9.83 20.74
N THR A 938 -13.93 -8.61 21.21
CA THR A 938 -13.49 -8.41 22.60
C THR A 938 -14.53 -8.92 23.58
N GLU A 939 -15.79 -8.68 23.25
CA GLU A 939 -16.99 -9.05 23.99
C GLU A 939 -17.27 -10.56 24.03
N THR A 940 -16.49 -11.41 23.35
CA THR A 940 -16.67 -12.87 23.28
C THR A 940 -15.42 -13.69 23.60
N SER A 941 -14.42 -13.04 24.17
CA SER A 941 -13.28 -13.65 24.88
C SER A 941 -12.20 -14.53 24.18
N PRO A 942 -11.91 -14.52 22.86
CA PRO A 942 -12.58 -13.86 21.74
C PRO A 942 -13.46 -14.76 20.87
N ALA A 943 -13.21 -16.08 20.80
CA ALA A 943 -13.63 -16.87 19.64
C ALA A 943 -15.13 -17.21 19.66
N ILE A 944 -15.80 -16.96 18.53
CA ILE A 944 -17.19 -17.37 18.28
C ILE A 944 -17.20 -18.44 17.19
N LEU A 945 -16.45 -18.22 16.11
CA LEU A 945 -16.42 -19.08 14.93
C LEU A 945 -14.99 -19.55 14.65
N SER A 946 -14.87 -20.77 14.16
CA SER A 946 -13.58 -21.32 13.70
C SER A 946 -13.77 -22.30 12.54
N THR A 947 -12.90 -22.21 11.54
CA THR A 947 -12.73 -23.27 10.55
C THR A 947 -11.86 -24.39 11.12
N ARG A 948 -12.09 -25.63 10.68
CA ARG A 948 -11.39 -26.79 11.22
C ARG A 948 -10.51 -27.46 10.18
N ALA A 949 -9.43 -28.10 10.61
CA ALA A 949 -8.51 -28.77 9.70
C ALA A 949 -9.20 -29.86 8.87
N CYS A 950 -10.15 -30.60 9.46
CA CYS A 950 -10.94 -31.62 8.76
C CYS A 950 -11.87 -31.06 7.67
N GLN A 951 -12.15 -29.76 7.68
CA GLN A 951 -13.05 -29.08 6.75
C GLN A 951 -12.32 -28.43 5.57
N LEU A 952 -10.98 -28.40 5.56
CA LEU A 952 -10.18 -27.68 4.55
C LEU A 952 -10.39 -28.18 3.11
N ASN A 953 -10.81 -29.43 2.93
CA ASN A 953 -11.15 -29.98 1.61
C ASN A 953 -12.59 -29.67 1.17
N ASN A 954 -13.42 -29.05 2.03
CA ASN A 954 -14.78 -28.70 1.70
C ASN A 954 -14.83 -27.41 0.86
N LYS A 955 -15.15 -27.55 -0.43
CA LYS A 955 -15.28 -26.41 -1.36
C LYS A 955 -16.31 -25.36 -0.92
N LYS A 956 -17.32 -25.76 -0.14
CA LYS A 956 -18.35 -24.85 0.38
C LYS A 956 -17.87 -23.98 1.54
N MET A 957 -16.72 -24.30 2.16
CA MET A 957 -16.11 -23.50 3.23
C MET A 957 -15.23 -22.36 2.68
N VAL A 958 -14.86 -22.38 1.39
CA VAL A 958 -13.89 -21.42 0.83
C VAL A 958 -14.35 -19.97 1.05
N GLY A 959 -13.56 -19.20 1.82
CA GLY A 959 -13.88 -17.81 2.20
C GLY A 959 -14.74 -17.65 3.46
N SER A 960 -15.10 -18.75 4.12
CA SER A 960 -15.86 -18.76 5.37
C SER A 960 -14.98 -18.43 6.59
N LEU A 961 -15.62 -17.92 7.64
CA LEU A 961 -15.06 -17.76 8.99
C LEU A 961 -15.25 -19.03 9.85
N GLY A 962 -15.86 -20.07 9.30
CA GLY A 962 -16.13 -21.34 9.97
C GLY A 962 -17.53 -21.42 10.58
N GLN A 963 -17.64 -22.26 11.60
CA GLN A 963 -18.87 -22.56 12.33
C GLN A 963 -18.72 -22.22 13.83
N PRO A 964 -19.83 -22.12 14.59
CA PRO A 964 -19.77 -21.84 16.02
C PRO A 964 -18.89 -22.85 16.78
N VAL A 965 -18.10 -22.33 17.73
CA VAL A 965 -17.38 -23.16 18.70
C VAL A 965 -18.37 -23.85 19.66
N PRO A 966 -17.99 -24.93 20.38
CA PRO A 966 -18.89 -25.64 21.30
C PRO A 966 -19.64 -24.73 22.27
N ASN A 967 -20.82 -25.14 22.76
CA ASN A 967 -21.65 -24.36 23.69
C ASN A 967 -22.08 -22.97 23.15
N THR A 968 -21.90 -22.69 21.86
CA THR A 968 -22.22 -21.39 21.24
C THR A 968 -23.34 -21.54 20.23
N GLU A 969 -24.31 -20.64 20.32
CA GLU A 969 -25.37 -20.47 19.34
C GLU A 969 -25.23 -19.12 18.63
N VAL A 970 -25.50 -19.09 17.32
CA VAL A 970 -25.58 -17.86 16.53
C VAL A 970 -26.84 -17.81 15.69
N LYS A 971 -27.28 -16.61 15.34
CA LYS A 971 -28.36 -16.37 14.36
C LYS A 971 -28.07 -15.14 13.52
N ILE A 972 -28.68 -15.11 12.35
CA ILE A 972 -28.73 -13.93 11.48
C ILE A 972 -30.12 -13.31 11.60
N ILE A 973 -30.20 -12.02 11.91
CA ILE A 973 -31.47 -11.28 12.05
C ILE A 973 -31.56 -10.11 11.07
N SER A 974 -32.77 -9.75 10.68
CA SER A 974 -33.01 -8.55 9.87
C SER A 974 -32.71 -7.27 10.65
N ILE A 975 -32.14 -6.26 9.98
CA ILE A 975 -31.85 -4.94 10.57
C ILE A 975 -33.15 -4.16 10.81
N ASP A 976 -34.10 -4.26 9.88
CA ASP A 976 -35.33 -3.46 9.89
C ASP A 976 -36.33 -3.93 10.94
N ASN A 977 -36.22 -5.20 11.35
CA ASN A 977 -37.00 -5.75 12.44
C ASN A 977 -36.23 -6.84 13.20
N PRO A 978 -35.31 -6.43 14.12
CA PRO A 978 -34.46 -7.34 14.88
C PRO A 978 -35.21 -8.38 15.71
N THR A 979 -36.48 -8.10 16.01
CA THR A 979 -37.36 -8.92 16.85
C THR A 979 -38.30 -9.85 16.06
N ALA A 980 -38.49 -9.65 14.76
CA ALA A 980 -39.57 -10.32 14.02
C ALA A 980 -39.19 -11.65 13.35
N THR A 981 -37.97 -11.84 12.85
CA THR A 981 -37.65 -13.07 12.08
C THR A 981 -36.15 -13.36 11.97
N ASN A 982 -35.77 -14.62 12.23
CA ASN A 982 -34.43 -15.14 11.90
C ASN A 982 -34.36 -15.35 10.39
N LEU A 983 -33.22 -14.98 9.80
CA LEU A 983 -32.96 -15.17 8.38
C LEU A 983 -32.43 -16.58 8.10
N GLY A 984 -32.82 -17.13 6.95
CA GLY A 984 -32.44 -18.43 6.43
C GLY A 984 -31.05 -18.44 5.79
N PRO A 985 -30.61 -19.61 5.28
CA PRO A 985 -29.35 -19.72 4.56
C PRO A 985 -29.26 -18.74 3.39
N ASN A 986 -28.07 -18.15 3.20
CA ASN A 986 -27.69 -17.18 2.18
C ASN A 986 -28.41 -15.82 2.26
N GLU A 987 -29.20 -15.58 3.30
CA GLU A 987 -29.79 -14.28 3.60
C GLU A 987 -28.85 -13.45 4.48
N ILE A 988 -28.65 -12.18 4.10
CA ILE A 988 -27.72 -11.28 4.78
C ILE A 988 -28.45 -10.53 5.90
N GLY A 989 -27.88 -10.57 7.11
CA GLY A 989 -28.39 -9.85 8.27
C GLY A 989 -27.32 -9.63 9.34
N GLU A 990 -27.73 -9.09 10.49
CA GLU A 990 -26.84 -8.93 11.64
C GLU A 990 -26.61 -10.27 12.34
N LEU A 991 -25.34 -10.59 12.62
CA LEU A 991 -25.00 -11.72 13.47
C LEU A 991 -25.31 -11.38 14.94
N ILE A 992 -26.09 -12.22 15.60
CA ILE A 992 -26.25 -12.22 17.06
C ILE A 992 -25.73 -13.54 17.64
N VAL A 993 -25.15 -13.49 18.83
CA VAL A 993 -24.48 -14.63 19.47
C VAL A 993 -24.96 -14.82 20.90
N LYS A 994 -25.07 -16.08 21.31
CA LYS A 994 -25.30 -16.50 22.69
C LYS A 994 -24.30 -17.59 23.02
N GLY A 995 -23.63 -17.49 24.16
CA GLY A 995 -22.70 -18.51 24.62
C GLY A 995 -22.03 -18.12 25.94
N PRO A 996 -21.41 -19.09 26.64
CA PRO A 996 -20.79 -18.86 27.95
C PRO A 996 -19.56 -17.93 27.89
N GLN A 997 -18.96 -17.74 26.72
CA GLN A 997 -17.82 -16.86 26.49
C GLN A 997 -18.17 -15.38 26.32
N VAL A 998 -19.47 -15.06 26.21
CA VAL A 998 -19.98 -13.70 25.99
C VAL A 998 -19.86 -12.89 27.28
N MET A 999 -19.38 -11.64 27.16
CA MET A 999 -19.14 -10.72 28.26
C MET A 999 -20.35 -10.52 29.18
N LYS A 1000 -20.10 -10.02 30.38
CA LYS A 1000 -21.14 -9.58 31.32
C LYS A 1000 -21.82 -8.27 30.90
N GLY A 1001 -21.07 -7.35 30.30
CA GLY A 1001 -21.53 -6.00 29.95
C GLY A 1001 -20.39 -4.99 29.79
N TYR A 1002 -20.73 -3.72 29.59
CA TYR A 1002 -19.77 -2.62 29.58
C TYR A 1002 -19.67 -1.98 30.97
N LEU A 1003 -18.44 -1.73 31.41
CA LEU A 1003 -18.14 -1.10 32.70
C LEU A 1003 -18.78 0.29 32.78
N ASN A 1004 -19.45 0.59 33.91
CA ASN A 1004 -20.08 1.87 34.19
C ASN A 1004 -21.11 2.35 33.13
N ARG A 1005 -21.68 1.44 32.31
CA ARG A 1005 -22.62 1.79 31.23
C ARG A 1005 -23.81 0.82 31.15
N PRO A 1006 -24.63 0.69 32.21
CA PRO A 1006 -25.79 -0.21 32.21
C PRO A 1006 -26.84 0.14 31.13
N GLU A 1007 -26.90 1.40 30.69
CA GLU A 1007 -27.80 1.89 29.65
C GLU A 1007 -27.41 1.45 28.23
N GLU A 1008 -26.14 1.12 27.99
CA GLU A 1008 -25.62 0.73 26.69
C GLU A 1008 -25.76 -0.77 26.44
N ASN A 1009 -27.02 -1.23 26.43
CA ASN A 1009 -27.34 -2.64 26.31
C ASN A 1009 -27.31 -3.13 24.85
N ILE A 1010 -26.32 -3.96 24.51
CA ILE A 1010 -26.22 -4.63 23.21
C ILE A 1010 -26.90 -6.00 23.16
N PHE A 1011 -27.59 -6.39 24.24
CA PHE A 1011 -28.29 -7.66 24.34
C PHE A 1011 -29.78 -7.52 23.99
N ILE A 1012 -30.28 -8.48 23.21
CA ILE A 1012 -31.71 -8.72 22.99
C ILE A 1012 -32.07 -10.00 23.75
N GLY A 1013 -32.57 -9.85 24.98
CA GLY A 1013 -32.68 -10.96 25.91
C GLY A 1013 -31.28 -11.53 26.23
N GLU A 1014 -31.06 -12.80 25.94
CA GLU A 1014 -29.75 -13.47 26.14
C GLU A 1014 -28.81 -13.39 24.93
N TRP A 1015 -29.22 -12.73 23.84
CA TRP A 1015 -28.46 -12.67 22.59
C TRP A 1015 -27.71 -11.37 22.49
N MET A 1016 -26.38 -11.44 22.41
CA MET A 1016 -25.54 -10.29 22.17
C MET A 1016 -25.50 -9.95 20.68
N ARG A 1017 -25.75 -8.68 20.35
CA ARG A 1017 -25.57 -8.16 18.99
C ARG A 1017 -24.10 -7.93 18.70
N THR A 1018 -23.61 -8.48 17.59
CA THR A 1018 -22.20 -8.30 17.18
C THR A 1018 -21.98 -6.99 16.42
N GLY A 1019 -23.01 -6.45 15.75
CA GLY A 1019 -22.86 -5.36 14.80
C GLY A 1019 -22.15 -5.74 13.49
N ASP A 1020 -21.95 -7.02 13.21
CA ASP A 1020 -21.34 -7.52 11.97
C ASP A 1020 -22.42 -8.13 11.05
N MET A 1021 -22.36 -7.79 9.75
CA MET A 1021 -23.29 -8.30 8.74
C MET A 1021 -22.75 -9.59 8.15
N MET A 1022 -23.54 -10.65 8.25
CA MET A 1022 -23.16 -11.99 7.82
C MET A 1022 -24.32 -12.72 7.14
N TYR A 1023 -23.98 -13.78 6.43
CA TYR A 1023 -24.90 -14.86 6.06
C TYR A 1023 -24.25 -16.21 6.37
N TYR A 1024 -25.02 -17.28 6.29
CA TYR A 1024 -24.53 -18.65 6.41
C TYR A 1024 -25.03 -19.49 5.25
N ASN A 1025 -24.28 -20.49 4.79
CA ASN A 1025 -24.76 -21.39 3.75
C ASN A 1025 -25.56 -22.58 4.34
N GLU A 1026 -26.04 -23.47 3.48
CA GLU A 1026 -26.87 -24.63 3.88
C GLU A 1026 -26.14 -25.60 4.82
N ASP A 1027 -24.81 -25.59 4.81
CA ASP A 1027 -23.95 -26.41 5.68
C ASP A 1027 -23.61 -25.69 7.00
N GLY A 1028 -24.13 -24.47 7.21
CA GLY A 1028 -23.94 -23.69 8.42
C GLY A 1028 -22.61 -22.93 8.49
N PHE A 1029 -21.81 -22.87 7.42
CA PHE A 1029 -20.61 -22.05 7.38
C PHE A 1029 -20.98 -20.56 7.27
N LEU A 1030 -20.36 -19.73 8.11
CA LEU A 1030 -20.66 -18.29 8.16
C LEU A 1030 -19.68 -17.47 7.32
N PHE A 1031 -20.20 -16.41 6.70
CA PHE A 1031 -19.47 -15.51 5.82
C PHE A 1031 -19.79 -14.06 6.18
N ILE A 1032 -18.75 -13.25 6.35
CA ILE A 1032 -18.90 -11.81 6.63
C ILE A 1032 -19.04 -11.03 5.31
N THR A 1033 -20.05 -10.16 5.23
CA THR A 1033 -20.30 -9.32 4.05
C THR A 1033 -19.97 -7.85 4.31
N ASP A 1034 -20.26 -7.35 5.52
CA ASP A 1034 -20.01 -5.96 5.92
C ASP A 1034 -19.97 -5.80 7.45
N ARG A 1035 -19.73 -4.59 7.96
CA ARG A 1035 -19.95 -4.22 9.37
C ARG A 1035 -21.04 -3.15 9.47
N LEU A 1036 -22.00 -3.28 10.38
CA LEU A 1036 -23.03 -2.25 10.63
C LEU A 1036 -22.44 -0.90 11.08
N LYS A 1037 -21.22 -0.93 11.62
CA LYS A 1037 -20.47 0.23 12.08
C LYS A 1037 -19.28 0.46 11.15
N GLU A 1038 -19.28 1.60 10.45
CA GLU A 1038 -18.20 2.01 9.56
C GLU A 1038 -16.92 2.31 10.35
N LEU A 1039 -16.04 1.33 10.47
CA LEU A 1039 -14.71 1.50 11.06
C LEU A 1039 -13.73 2.01 10.01
N ILE A 1040 -12.93 3.00 10.40
CA ILE A 1040 -11.85 3.55 9.58
C ILE A 1040 -10.62 2.66 9.73
N LYS A 1041 -10.13 2.11 8.62
CA LYS A 1041 -9.01 1.16 8.62
C LYS A 1041 -7.68 1.87 8.35
N VAL A 1042 -6.99 2.26 9.41
CA VAL A 1042 -5.71 2.98 9.35
C VAL A 1042 -4.56 2.01 9.62
N LYS A 1043 -3.78 1.65 8.60
CA LYS A 1043 -2.63 0.71 8.70
C LYS A 1043 -2.98 -0.64 9.36
N GLY A 1044 -4.21 -1.13 9.16
CA GLY A 1044 -4.70 -2.36 9.78
C GLY A 1044 -5.24 -2.20 11.20
N PHE A 1045 -5.09 -1.01 11.82
CA PHE A 1045 -5.81 -0.65 13.04
C PHE A 1045 -7.23 -0.19 12.71
N GLN A 1046 -8.17 -0.52 13.58
CA GLN A 1046 -9.57 -0.09 13.47
C GLN A 1046 -9.73 1.19 14.29
N VAL A 1047 -10.10 2.28 13.63
CA VAL A 1047 -10.38 3.57 14.25
C VAL A 1047 -11.87 3.84 14.15
N ALA A 1048 -12.51 4.05 15.30
CA ALA A 1048 -13.90 4.36 15.34
C ALA A 1048 -14.15 5.86 15.11
N PRO A 1049 -15.02 6.23 14.16
CA PRO A 1049 -15.42 7.62 14.00
C PRO A 1049 -15.94 8.26 15.28
N ALA A 1050 -16.83 7.55 15.99
CA ALA A 1050 -17.54 8.09 17.15
C ALA A 1050 -16.60 8.47 18.32
N GLU A 1051 -15.49 7.75 18.52
CA GLU A 1051 -14.44 8.13 19.47
C GLU A 1051 -13.88 9.52 19.16
N LEU A 1052 -13.60 9.78 17.88
CA LEU A 1052 -13.05 11.06 17.44
C LEU A 1052 -14.11 12.16 17.49
N GLU A 1053 -15.35 11.86 17.12
CA GLU A 1053 -16.51 12.77 17.19
C GLU A 1053 -16.72 13.30 18.62
N GLU A 1054 -16.57 12.44 19.62
CA GLU A 1054 -16.68 12.82 21.03
C GLU A 1054 -15.54 13.74 21.48
N ILE A 1055 -14.29 13.41 21.12
CA ILE A 1055 -13.13 14.27 21.44
C ILE A 1055 -13.23 15.62 20.73
N ILE A 1056 -13.79 15.67 19.52
CA ILE A 1056 -14.02 16.91 18.79
C ILE A 1056 -15.07 17.77 19.51
N ARG A 1057 -16.15 17.18 20.04
CA ARG A 1057 -17.19 17.89 20.79
C ARG A 1057 -16.69 18.51 22.11
N ASP A 1058 -15.60 17.99 22.68
CA ASP A 1058 -14.93 18.60 23.84
C ASP A 1058 -14.16 19.89 23.51
N PHE A 1059 -13.96 20.22 22.23
CA PHE A 1059 -13.30 21.47 21.85
C PHE A 1059 -14.26 22.66 22.07
N PRO A 1060 -13.80 23.75 22.71
CA PRO A 1060 -14.61 24.95 22.87
C PRO A 1060 -15.18 25.40 21.52
N ASP A 1061 -16.43 25.85 21.52
CA ASP A 1061 -17.12 26.37 20.33
C ASP A 1061 -17.61 25.32 19.31
N VAL A 1062 -17.43 24.01 19.54
CA VAL A 1062 -18.07 22.94 18.76
C VAL A 1062 -19.47 22.63 19.31
N VAL A 1063 -20.46 22.51 18.41
CA VAL A 1063 -21.84 22.10 18.73
C VAL A 1063 -22.09 20.64 18.34
N ASP A 1064 -21.60 20.22 17.17
CA ASP A 1064 -21.78 18.86 16.69
C ASP A 1064 -20.59 18.42 15.83
N ALA A 1065 -20.36 17.11 15.72
CA ALA A 1065 -19.26 16.56 14.94
C ALA A 1065 -19.56 15.17 14.37
N ALA A 1066 -19.02 14.90 13.19
CA ALA A 1066 -19.01 13.60 12.55
C ALA A 1066 -17.64 13.28 11.96
N VAL A 1067 -17.25 12.01 11.93
CA VAL A 1067 -15.97 11.57 11.38
C VAL A 1067 -16.20 10.47 10.35
N ILE A 1068 -15.40 10.47 9.29
CA ILE A 1068 -15.41 9.43 8.25
C ILE A 1068 -14.00 8.98 7.92
N GLY A 1069 -13.89 7.76 7.41
CA GLY A 1069 -12.67 7.25 6.80
C GLY A 1069 -12.56 7.72 5.37
N ILE A 1070 -11.44 8.35 5.03
CA ILE A 1070 -11.14 8.75 3.65
C ILE A 1070 -9.92 7.99 3.13
N PRO A 1071 -9.86 7.63 1.83
CA PRO A 1071 -8.73 6.90 1.27
C PRO A 1071 -7.40 7.64 1.45
N HIS A 1072 -6.35 6.92 1.86
CA HIS A 1072 -5.02 7.45 2.11
C HIS A 1072 -3.93 6.52 1.58
N GLY A 1073 -3.07 7.03 0.69
CA GLY A 1073 -2.16 6.21 -0.13
C GLY A 1073 -1.18 5.30 0.63
N SER A 1074 -0.86 5.61 1.88
CA SER A 1074 0.07 4.82 2.72
C SER A 1074 -0.56 4.23 3.99
N HIS A 1075 -1.82 4.55 4.27
CA HIS A 1075 -2.50 4.12 5.51
C HIS A 1075 -3.79 3.34 5.23
N GLY A 1076 -4.18 3.14 3.97
CA GLY A 1076 -5.48 2.57 3.60
C GLY A 1076 -6.54 3.64 3.70
N GLU A 1077 -6.97 3.94 4.92
CA GLU A 1077 -7.84 5.08 5.23
C GLU A 1077 -7.17 5.99 6.29
N VAL A 1078 -7.63 7.23 6.40
CA VAL A 1078 -7.37 8.11 7.55
C VAL A 1078 -8.65 8.82 8.00
N PRO A 1079 -8.78 9.20 9.28
CA PRO A 1079 -9.94 9.94 9.77
C PRO A 1079 -9.98 11.38 9.26
N ARG A 1080 -11.16 11.82 8.80
CA ARG A 1080 -11.52 13.20 8.48
C ARG A 1080 -12.73 13.62 9.30
N ALA A 1081 -12.68 14.83 9.89
CA ALA A 1081 -13.73 15.37 10.73
C ALA A 1081 -14.58 16.43 10.02
N TYR A 1082 -15.87 16.42 10.33
CA TYR A 1082 -16.90 17.39 9.95
C TYR A 1082 -17.47 18.00 11.23
N VAL A 1083 -17.56 19.32 11.30
CA VAL A 1083 -17.79 20.04 12.56
C VAL A 1083 -18.77 21.18 12.38
N VAL A 1084 -19.72 21.30 13.30
CA VAL A 1084 -20.68 22.41 13.38
C VAL A 1084 -20.23 23.36 14.47
N ALA A 1085 -20.04 24.63 14.11
CA ALA A 1085 -19.63 25.68 15.05
C ALA A 1085 -20.81 26.23 15.85
N ARG A 1086 -20.54 26.70 17.08
CA ARG A 1086 -21.49 27.45 17.89
C ARG A 1086 -21.85 28.76 17.21
N GLN A 1087 -23.12 29.15 17.27
CA GLN A 1087 -23.60 30.37 16.62
C GLN A 1087 -22.84 31.59 17.16
N GLY A 1088 -22.23 32.37 16.26
CA GLY A 1088 -21.43 33.56 16.60
C GLY A 1088 -19.96 33.31 16.91
N THR A 1089 -19.47 32.05 16.86
CA THR A 1089 -18.06 31.72 17.06
C THR A 1089 -17.38 31.28 15.76
N LYS A 1090 -16.04 31.36 15.70
CA LYS A 1090 -15.23 30.84 14.59
C LYS A 1090 -14.26 29.79 15.09
N ILE A 1091 -14.41 28.55 14.64
CA ILE A 1091 -13.49 27.46 14.95
C ILE A 1091 -12.24 27.58 14.08
N ASN A 1092 -11.06 27.47 14.70
CA ASN A 1092 -9.79 27.34 13.99
C ASN A 1092 -9.50 25.85 13.76
N GLU A 1093 -9.55 25.42 12.50
CA GLU A 1093 -9.40 24.01 12.08
C GLU A 1093 -8.06 23.39 12.48
N GLU A 1094 -6.95 24.13 12.36
CA GLU A 1094 -5.63 23.61 12.75
C GLU A 1094 -5.52 23.49 14.28
N LYS A 1095 -6.07 24.43 15.06
CA LYS A 1095 -6.13 24.30 16.53
C LYS A 1095 -7.01 23.14 16.98
N LEU A 1096 -8.15 22.89 16.33
CA LEU A 1096 -9.00 21.75 16.62
C LEU A 1096 -8.28 20.44 16.27
N LYS A 1097 -7.64 20.39 15.11
CA LYS A 1097 -6.85 19.23 14.67
C LYS A 1097 -5.67 18.97 15.60
N GLU A 1098 -4.94 19.99 16.05
CA GLU A 1098 -3.90 19.87 17.07
C GLU A 1098 -4.46 19.37 18.40
N PHE A 1099 -5.59 19.93 18.85
CA PHE A 1099 -6.28 19.49 20.06
C PHE A 1099 -6.65 18.01 20.01
N VAL A 1100 -7.29 17.54 18.93
CA VAL A 1100 -7.65 16.14 18.79
C VAL A 1100 -6.38 15.28 18.65
N ASN A 1101 -5.44 15.67 17.79
CA ASN A 1101 -4.22 14.89 17.54
C ASN A 1101 -3.31 14.76 18.76
N SER A 1102 -3.36 15.72 19.69
CA SER A 1102 -2.67 15.67 20.99
C SER A 1102 -3.32 14.68 21.97
N LYS A 1103 -4.58 14.30 21.74
CA LYS A 1103 -5.41 13.46 22.63
C LYS A 1103 -5.63 12.05 22.11
N VAL A 1104 -5.05 11.68 20.97
CA VAL A 1104 -5.25 10.36 20.33
C VAL A 1104 -3.96 9.79 19.74
N ALA A 1105 -3.87 8.46 19.65
CA ALA A 1105 -2.72 7.76 19.12
C ALA A 1105 -2.44 8.14 17.65
N PRO A 1106 -1.19 8.03 17.15
CA PRO A 1106 -0.82 8.50 15.81
C PRO A 1106 -1.68 7.97 14.65
N TYR A 1107 -2.22 6.76 14.77
CA TYR A 1107 -3.08 6.14 13.77
C TYR A 1107 -4.55 6.58 13.86
N LYS A 1108 -4.98 7.19 14.96
CA LYS A 1108 -6.32 7.77 15.16
C LYS A 1108 -6.39 9.26 14.81
N GLN A 1109 -5.25 9.91 14.63
CA GLN A 1109 -5.15 11.34 14.30
C GLN A 1109 -5.97 11.70 13.06
N ILE A 1110 -6.60 12.87 13.06
CA ILE A 1110 -7.43 13.39 11.97
C ILE A 1110 -6.54 13.88 10.82
N ARG A 1111 -5.80 12.94 10.22
CA ARG A 1111 -4.88 13.20 9.10
C ARG A 1111 -5.62 13.53 7.81
N GLY A 1112 -6.92 13.24 7.78
CA GLY A 1112 -7.81 13.63 6.70
C GLY A 1112 -8.34 15.06 6.78
N GLY A 1113 -7.95 15.83 7.80
CA GLY A 1113 -8.35 17.23 7.98
C GLY A 1113 -9.70 17.41 8.67
N VAL A 1114 -10.03 18.68 8.93
CA VAL A 1114 -11.29 19.15 9.51
C VAL A 1114 -12.04 19.93 8.44
N ALA A 1115 -13.36 19.83 8.39
CA ALA A 1115 -14.24 20.67 7.58
C ALA A 1115 -15.38 21.23 8.42
N LEU A 1116 -15.70 22.51 8.23
CA LEU A 1116 -16.85 23.16 8.86
C LEU A 1116 -18.09 22.96 8.00
N VAL A 1117 -19.20 22.56 8.63
CA VAL A 1117 -20.50 22.35 7.99
C VAL A 1117 -21.60 23.01 8.80
N ASP A 1118 -22.68 23.41 8.12
CA ASP A 1118 -23.82 24.05 8.77
C ASP A 1118 -24.59 23.07 9.67
N ASP A 1119 -24.66 21.80 9.28
CA ASP A 1119 -25.25 20.72 10.09
C ASP A 1119 -24.62 19.34 9.75
N ILE A 1120 -24.69 18.41 10.69
CA ILE A 1120 -24.30 17.01 10.48
C ILE A 1120 -25.50 16.24 9.91
N PRO A 1121 -25.42 15.68 8.68
CA PRO A 1121 -26.55 14.97 8.08
C PRO A 1121 -26.91 13.75 8.92
N LYS A 1122 -28.17 13.67 9.34
CA LYS A 1122 -28.72 12.60 10.21
C LYS A 1122 -30.02 12.07 9.62
N ASN A 1123 -30.31 10.79 9.86
CA ASN A 1123 -31.61 10.23 9.52
C ASN A 1123 -32.69 10.62 10.56
N ALA A 1124 -33.94 10.22 10.31
CA ALA A 1124 -35.08 10.50 11.20
C ALA A 1124 -34.91 9.95 12.64
N ALA A 1125 -33.99 9.02 12.87
CA ALA A 1125 -33.64 8.49 14.19
C ALA A 1125 -32.42 9.17 14.83
N GLY A 1126 -31.92 10.27 14.25
CA GLY A 1126 -30.77 11.03 14.75
C GLY A 1126 -29.41 10.41 14.44
N LYS A 1127 -29.33 9.35 13.63
CA LYS A 1127 -28.07 8.67 13.28
C LYS A 1127 -27.38 9.38 12.12
N THR A 1128 -26.09 9.70 12.29
CA THR A 1128 -25.24 10.32 11.26
C THR A 1128 -25.20 9.53 9.96
N LEU A 1129 -25.55 10.19 8.86
CA LEU A 1129 -25.51 9.69 7.49
C LEU A 1129 -24.10 9.85 6.91
N ARG A 1130 -23.17 8.98 7.34
CA ARG A 1130 -21.76 9.02 6.92
C ARG A 1130 -21.54 8.87 5.42
N ARG A 1131 -22.48 8.23 4.71
CA ARG A 1131 -22.48 8.18 3.24
C ARG A 1131 -22.58 9.59 2.62
N GLU A 1132 -23.40 10.46 3.19
CA GLU A 1132 -23.56 11.84 2.72
C GLU A 1132 -22.33 12.68 3.04
N LEU A 1133 -21.71 12.47 4.20
CA LEU A 1133 -20.42 13.09 4.53
C LEU A 1133 -19.29 12.62 3.60
N LYS A 1134 -19.27 11.34 3.20
CA LYS A 1134 -18.35 10.84 2.17
C LYS A 1134 -18.61 11.50 0.82
N GLN A 1135 -19.87 11.69 0.44
CA GLN A 1135 -20.22 12.44 -0.77
C GLN A 1135 -19.86 13.92 -0.65
N LEU A 1136 -20.00 14.52 0.54
CA LEU A 1136 -19.60 15.89 0.83
C LEU A 1136 -18.09 16.02 0.67
N TYR A 1137 -17.30 15.11 1.24
CA TYR A 1137 -15.86 15.03 1.00
C TYR A 1137 -15.50 14.92 -0.48
N GLU A 1138 -16.23 14.09 -1.23
CA GLU A 1138 -16.04 13.95 -2.67
C GLU A 1138 -16.43 15.21 -3.44
N LYS A 1139 -17.38 16.02 -2.92
CA LYS A 1139 -17.74 17.34 -3.47
C LYS A 1139 -16.74 18.42 -3.06
N GLU A 1140 -16.24 18.43 -1.83
CA GLU A 1140 -15.18 19.32 -1.33
C GLU A 1140 -13.85 19.10 -2.05
N LYS A 1141 -13.62 17.92 -2.62
CA LYS A 1141 -12.49 17.66 -3.52
C LYS A 1141 -12.68 18.21 -4.93
N ARG A 1142 -13.89 18.66 -5.27
CA ARG A 1142 -14.28 19.20 -6.58
C ARG A 1142 -14.50 20.72 -6.56
N VAL A 1143 -14.43 21.34 -5.38
CA VAL A 1143 -14.37 22.79 -5.14
C VAL A 1143 -12.95 23.13 -4.73
#